data_AF-A0A937QRE4-F1
#
_entry.id   AF-A0A937QRE4-F1
#
_cell.length_a   1.000
_cell.length_b   1.000
_cell.length_c   1.000
_cell.angle_alpha   90.00
_cell.angle_beta   90.00
_cell.angle_gamma   90.00
#
_symmetry.space_group_name_H-M   'P 1'
#
loop_
_entity.id
_entity.type
_entity.pdbx_description
1 polymer ?
#
loop_
_entity_poly.entity_id
_entity_poly.type
_entity_poly.pdbx_seq_one_letter_code
_entity_poly.pdbx_strand_id
1 'polypeptide(L)'
;MLENRPIYERQAALTVVVLIVAALVSTVGAETPPTVEWEEWTYSYYAPSSFGDMNVASEEELLPWWADMLEPVGIIIGTALGHAASATWAILTHIGATADYPPILEITIDADRFSPVITLIQNEAYTLICQYSTGVPSMTWAPRTLNLYKEGWEGLFMYWEHVDTINLYAESEENVYYGVLVLKNPIVLTAPGHYEIGLEPFAPIIEFDVVGNDNFSDAFTLNGRSGQAEWSNIVATKESDEPDHANNSGGVSVWGKWTVSTSGTVTFDTFGSNFDTLLAVYTGDSVGDLTEIQANDDAEGGRVQSKVRFQADEGTTYQVAVDGYDGARGSIQLNWSLETAPVLAPPEGVEAQTGLSSGEIVLSWNWSSEAAGYKIFYDEDSINPPFSPLQGGNPASGADVGNVTQVTITGLIPGQIYYCAVKTYNVDGESDYSAHRSTSSGSGGVLPYIISLTPEKGPPGTCMKIAGTDFGDTEGIIRFANGGIGTDVEWSDTTIYCRAPLDNVSGSVQVEAVRQGYGDDFETGDFSADNWQTYGDTDWTVTSDQAHEGVYSVRSGDVTGGKLSYLELSVTIPRPGSVSFYYKATRGAGLRLYIDGVHNMLGGSSPSDWSRLFTEIEAGTHTLTWRCEGFPPHWPNPADENSRCWIDDVKITQRGGGRTFSVTDPVILQVDLANSSGIENGTLEYPFSKIQRGIDATTEGDTVIVSEGEYFEQVKFGGSDANDIILQSTDPFDEGIVAHTIINGGNDRDAPGFPQNRGPTVRFDGQETSRCMLMGLTITGGYGYETSFLAGGGISGKGGVLKPSGDGSMYLEYITTNATIMHCTITGNNGEWHAGGIDECDGLISNCTIADNYGEFHGGGGLSGCDGEITNCTISNNTAERGAGLFGCNASITDCVIRDNRHPRGWGAGGGLSDCNGSVIRCLISGNEARSGGGLYSCDALIRDCTIRDNISYSGGGLYECSGSIENCVISNNTALGLGGGLSTCEGSIENCIISGNRGGIGGGLHAWNEEIRNCIIVGNKASSSGGGISVWGSTEGAIVKNCILWNNKAARGEQVELMQLTDGPPVSLHISHSDLMNGEAEIYWPDQDVTLVWAESNLDSDPRFVNAGYWDPNGTPADANDDFWVNGDYNLQPGSPCIDAADANSAPTADILGNPRHDDPGVENTGIGSPNYVDIGAYEFQGTSPSLIGDFCGVNFGPPDGYVDVWDLMQFADHWHTRTGEDNWDATFDLAGPNFGDPDGYIDVWDLMVFADNWHEGQKP
;
A
#
# COMPACT_ATOMS: atom_id res chain seq x y z
N MET A 1 39.71 -64.30 40.45
CA MET A 1 41.19 -64.16 40.48
C MET A 1 41.66 -64.16 39.03
N LEU A 2 42.49 -63.17 38.68
CA LEU A 2 43.73 -63.27 37.89
C LEU A 2 43.66 -63.92 36.49
N GLU A 3 44.19 -63.35 35.40
CA GLU A 3 45.05 -62.15 35.16
C GLU A 3 44.90 -61.75 33.65
N ASN A 4 45.40 -60.66 33.05
CA ASN A 4 46.44 -59.67 33.44
C ASN A 4 46.28 -58.31 32.70
N ARG A 5 47.12 -57.31 33.01
CA ARG A 5 47.43 -56.12 32.19
C ARG A 5 48.81 -55.52 32.59
N PRO A 6 49.60 -54.95 31.66
CA PRO A 6 50.42 -53.75 31.90
C PRO A 6 49.57 -52.48 31.66
N ILE A 7 49.52 -51.38 32.45
CA ILE A 7 50.50 -50.61 33.25
C ILE A 7 51.43 -49.79 32.32
N TYR A 8 51.52 -48.45 32.40
CA TYR A 8 51.24 -47.48 33.50
C TYR A 8 49.90 -46.72 33.31
N GLU A 9 49.04 -46.52 34.34
CA GLU A 9 49.13 -45.61 35.51
C GLU A 9 48.91 -44.13 35.12
N ARG A 10 47.91 -43.40 35.64
CA ARG A 10 47.34 -43.37 37.02
C ARG A 10 45.86 -42.93 37.07
N GLN A 11 45.10 -42.92 38.18
CA GLN A 11 44.94 -43.69 39.46
C GLN A 11 43.68 -43.09 40.15
N ALA A 12 42.92 -43.72 41.06
CA ALA A 12 42.66 -45.13 41.42
C ALA A 12 41.62 -45.21 42.58
N ALA A 13 41.12 -46.42 42.86
CA ALA A 13 40.59 -46.89 44.17
C ALA A 13 39.15 -46.46 44.61
N LEU A 14 38.29 -47.35 45.18
CA LEU A 14 38.32 -48.82 45.35
C LEU A 14 36.92 -49.44 45.61
N THR A 15 36.81 -50.77 45.48
CA THR A 15 35.61 -51.64 45.65
C THR A 15 35.45 -52.25 47.07
N VAL A 16 34.26 -52.78 47.44
CA VAL A 16 34.09 -54.02 48.26
C VAL A 16 32.67 -54.62 48.16
N VAL A 17 32.48 -55.90 48.56
CA VAL A 17 31.30 -56.79 48.32
C VAL A 17 30.75 -57.42 49.61
N VAL A 18 29.42 -57.63 49.73
CA VAL A 18 28.75 -58.72 50.50
C VAL A 18 27.36 -59.06 49.89
N LEU A 19 26.93 -60.33 49.96
CA LEU A 19 25.57 -60.81 49.60
C LEU A 19 25.13 -61.89 50.62
N ILE A 20 23.92 -61.79 51.21
CA ILE A 20 23.30 -62.77 52.14
C ILE A 20 21.79 -62.95 51.84
N VAL A 21 21.21 -64.12 52.15
CA VAL A 21 19.88 -64.59 51.68
C VAL A 21 18.94 -65.04 52.83
N ALA A 22 17.64 -64.73 52.70
CA ALA A 22 16.47 -65.45 53.25
C ALA A 22 15.24 -65.12 52.36
N ALA A 23 14.38 -66.03 51.88
CA ALA A 23 13.60 -67.13 52.49
C ALA A 23 12.40 -66.62 53.34
N LEU A 24 11.16 -67.15 53.25
CA LEU A 24 10.66 -68.39 52.60
C LEU A 24 9.16 -68.31 52.19
N VAL A 25 8.72 -69.25 51.35
CA VAL A 25 7.36 -69.60 50.87
C VAL A 25 6.30 -69.83 51.98
N SER A 26 5.02 -69.46 51.72
CA SER A 26 3.75 -70.21 52.02
C SER A 26 2.51 -69.28 52.16
N THR A 27 1.23 -69.66 51.96
CA THR A 27 0.50 -70.69 51.15
C THR A 27 -1.02 -70.44 51.26
N VAL A 28 -1.81 -70.63 50.18
CA VAL A 28 -3.28 -70.96 50.14
C VAL A 28 -4.26 -69.89 50.71
N GLY A 29 -5.44 -69.60 50.14
CA GLY A 29 -6.01 -69.98 48.83
C GLY A 29 -7.56 -70.00 48.79
N ALA A 30 -8.13 -69.91 47.58
CA ALA A 30 -9.49 -70.32 47.14
C ALA A 30 -10.77 -69.52 47.52
N GLU A 31 -11.74 -69.64 46.59
CA GLU A 31 -13.20 -69.32 46.63
C GLU A 31 -13.67 -67.90 46.23
N THR A 32 -14.93 -67.80 45.78
CA THR A 32 -15.40 -66.85 44.73
C THR A 32 -16.70 -66.07 45.10
N PRO A 33 -17.44 -65.41 44.15
CA PRO A 33 -17.77 -63.98 44.18
C PRO A 33 -19.11 -63.64 44.91
N PRO A 34 -19.48 -62.35 45.12
CA PRO A 34 -20.35 -61.67 44.12
C PRO A 34 -20.27 -60.12 44.01
N THR A 35 -20.77 -59.61 42.87
CA THR A 35 -21.51 -58.34 42.62
C THR A 35 -21.00 -56.94 43.05
N VAL A 36 -20.74 -56.10 42.03
CA VAL A 36 -21.29 -54.75 41.73
C VAL A 36 -21.45 -53.72 42.87
N GLU A 37 -20.77 -52.58 42.77
CA GLU A 37 -21.35 -51.24 42.48
C GLU A 37 -20.25 -50.22 42.10
N TRP A 38 -20.61 -49.13 41.43
CA TRP A 38 -19.72 -48.01 41.07
C TRP A 38 -19.77 -46.94 42.16
N GLU A 39 -18.65 -46.28 42.48
CA GLU A 39 -18.69 -44.84 42.77
C GLU A 39 -17.34 -44.15 42.55
N GLU A 40 -17.45 -42.91 42.10
CA GLU A 40 -16.45 -41.99 41.55
C GLU A 40 -16.05 -40.97 42.66
N TRP A 41 -14.85 -40.36 42.59
CA TRP A 41 -14.55 -38.93 42.86
C TRP A 41 -13.12 -38.61 43.37
N THR A 42 -12.43 -37.75 42.61
CA THR A 42 -11.52 -36.64 42.99
C THR A 42 -10.36 -36.85 44.00
N TYR A 43 -9.20 -36.27 43.66
CA TYR A 43 -8.10 -35.97 44.60
C TYR A 43 -7.78 -34.47 44.64
N SER A 44 -7.20 -33.98 45.75
CA SER A 44 -7.09 -32.55 46.05
C SER A 44 -5.67 -31.98 45.96
N TYR A 45 -5.60 -30.69 45.60
CA TYR A 45 -4.37 -29.88 45.62
C TYR A 45 -3.85 -29.63 47.04
N TYR A 46 -2.53 -29.49 47.17
CA TYR A 46 -1.86 -28.93 48.36
C TYR A 46 -0.69 -28.05 47.92
N ALA A 47 -0.63 -26.83 48.44
CA ALA A 47 0.47 -25.89 48.18
C ALA A 47 1.36 -25.73 49.42
N PRO A 48 2.67 -25.50 49.26
CA PRO A 48 3.54 -24.95 50.30
C PRO A 48 3.73 -23.44 50.11
N SER A 49 3.81 -22.70 51.22
CA SER A 49 4.13 -21.26 51.24
C SER A 49 5.39 -20.99 52.06
N SER A 50 6.14 -19.93 51.73
CA SER A 50 6.72 -18.98 52.70
C SER A 50 7.75 -18.03 52.07
N PHE A 51 7.54 -16.72 52.24
CA PHE A 51 8.47 -15.76 52.86
C PHE A 51 7.64 -14.49 53.18
N GLY A 52 8.07 -13.63 54.11
CA GLY A 52 7.15 -12.58 54.57
C GLY A 52 7.74 -11.37 55.30
N ASP A 53 6.78 -10.46 55.52
CA ASP A 53 6.67 -9.42 56.56
C ASP A 53 7.44 -8.08 56.50
N MET A 54 6.62 -7.03 56.68
CA MET A 54 6.84 -5.79 57.46
C MET A 54 7.66 -4.62 56.88
N ASN A 55 6.98 -3.64 56.25
CA ASN A 55 6.29 -2.51 56.92
C ASN A 55 5.79 -1.49 55.85
N VAL A 56 4.50 -1.17 55.66
CA VAL A 56 3.43 -0.65 56.55
C VAL A 56 3.45 0.89 56.72
N ALA A 57 2.56 1.56 55.96
CA ALA A 57 1.77 2.79 56.24
C ALA A 57 1.43 3.50 54.91
N SER A 58 0.20 3.97 54.62
CA SER A 58 -1.10 3.83 55.31
C SER A 58 -2.23 4.37 54.40
N GLU A 59 -3.42 3.73 54.40
CA GLU A 59 -4.81 4.30 54.35
C GLU A 59 -5.19 5.37 53.28
N GLU A 60 -6.40 5.48 52.72
CA GLU A 60 -7.78 4.96 52.88
C GLU A 60 -8.44 5.07 51.46
N GLU A 61 -9.49 4.37 50.98
CA GLU A 61 -10.32 3.20 51.37
C GLU A 61 -11.24 2.85 50.14
N LEU A 62 -12.16 1.88 50.26
CA LEU A 62 -13.40 1.68 49.47
C LEU A 62 -13.35 0.95 48.10
N LEU A 63 -13.55 -0.37 48.19
CA LEU A 63 -14.40 -1.24 47.34
C LEU A 63 -15.89 -0.73 47.33
N PRO A 64 -16.90 -1.25 46.55
CA PRO A 64 -17.08 -2.66 46.12
C PRO A 64 -17.88 -3.06 44.82
N TRP A 65 -17.49 -4.22 44.25
CA TRP A 65 -18.32 -5.41 43.82
C TRP A 65 -19.32 -5.33 42.63
N TRP A 66 -19.27 -6.28 41.66
CA TRP A 66 -20.09 -7.53 41.47
C TRP A 66 -21.59 -7.29 41.06
N ALA A 67 -22.37 -8.16 40.39
CA ALA A 67 -22.31 -9.59 39.99
C ALA A 67 -23.30 -9.81 38.77
N ASP A 68 -23.11 -10.72 37.79
CA ASP A 68 -23.46 -12.18 37.70
C ASP A 68 -24.69 -12.59 36.82
N MET A 69 -24.50 -13.69 36.07
CA MET A 69 -25.40 -14.83 35.74
C MET A 69 -26.68 -14.79 34.81
N LEU A 70 -26.54 -15.48 33.66
CA LEU A 70 -27.27 -16.70 33.17
C LEU A 70 -28.81 -16.76 32.86
N GLU A 71 -29.11 -17.05 31.58
CA GLU A 71 -30.03 -18.11 31.05
C GLU A 71 -31.58 -18.08 31.29
N PRO A 72 -32.43 -19.02 30.75
CA PRO A 72 -32.70 -19.23 29.30
C PRO A 72 -34.20 -19.53 28.93
N VAL A 73 -34.65 -19.27 27.69
CA VAL A 73 -35.80 -19.96 27.02
C VAL A 73 -35.64 -19.89 25.48
N GLY A 74 -35.99 -20.94 24.73
CA GLY A 74 -36.05 -20.94 23.26
C GLY A 74 -37.33 -21.56 22.66
N ILE A 75 -37.55 -21.36 21.36
CA ILE A 75 -38.54 -22.03 20.48
C ILE A 75 -38.01 -21.99 19.02
N ILE A 76 -38.29 -23.02 18.22
CA ILE A 76 -37.80 -23.21 16.83
C ILE A 76 -38.99 -23.40 15.85
N ILE A 77 -38.70 -23.33 14.54
CA ILE A 77 -39.57 -23.39 13.32
C ILE A 77 -40.02 -21.98 12.91
N GLY A 78 -39.62 -21.37 11.79
CA GLY A 78 -39.07 -21.79 10.48
C GLY A 78 -39.52 -20.69 9.47
N THR A 79 -39.00 -20.52 8.24
CA THR A 79 -38.17 -21.38 7.37
C THR A 79 -37.47 -20.54 6.29
N ALA A 80 -36.31 -21.02 5.81
CA ALA A 80 -35.80 -20.93 4.43
C ALA A 80 -35.25 -19.61 3.85
N LEU A 81 -34.09 -19.76 3.17
CA LEU A 81 -33.46 -18.88 2.15
C LEU A 81 -32.95 -17.50 2.63
N GLY A 82 -31.85 -16.96 2.10
CA GLY A 82 -30.87 -17.50 1.13
C GLY A 82 -30.03 -16.37 0.52
N HIS A 83 -28.71 -16.55 0.37
CA HIS A 83 -27.82 -15.51 -0.17
C HIS A 83 -28.02 -15.27 -1.68
N ALA A 84 -28.12 -13.99 -2.09
CA ALA A 84 -27.43 -13.43 -3.26
C ALA A 84 -27.57 -11.88 -3.33
N ALA A 85 -26.55 -11.24 -3.89
CA ALA A 85 -26.30 -9.79 -3.99
C ALA A 85 -27.38 -8.89 -4.63
N SER A 86 -27.35 -7.59 -4.31
CA SER A 86 -27.13 -6.51 -5.31
C SER A 86 -27.02 -5.08 -4.73
N ALA A 87 -26.30 -4.21 -5.46
CA ALA A 87 -26.48 -2.75 -5.60
C ALA A 87 -26.23 -1.76 -4.43
N THR A 88 -25.02 -1.18 -4.43
CA THR A 88 -24.71 0.28 -4.44
C THR A 88 -25.49 1.30 -3.58
N TRP A 89 -24.76 1.85 -2.60
CA TRP A 89 -24.50 3.30 -2.35
C TRP A 89 -25.56 4.30 -1.80
N ALA A 90 -24.99 5.24 -1.03
CA ALA A 90 -25.36 6.65 -0.84
C ALA A 90 -26.57 7.06 0.04
N ILE A 91 -26.28 7.21 1.34
CA ILE A 91 -26.22 8.51 2.07
C ILE A 91 -27.52 9.35 2.28
N LEU A 92 -27.70 9.73 3.56
CA LEU A 92 -28.54 10.78 4.16
C LEU A 92 -30.07 10.78 3.92
N THR A 93 -30.81 11.07 5.00
CA THR A 93 -32.01 11.90 4.90
C THR A 93 -32.12 12.79 6.14
N HIS A 94 -32.13 14.11 5.93
CA HIS A 94 -32.36 15.09 6.98
C HIS A 94 -33.86 15.16 7.34
N ILE A 95 -34.19 15.64 8.55
CA ILE A 95 -35.60 15.91 8.90
C ILE A 95 -36.03 17.25 8.29
N GLY A 96 -37.03 17.23 7.42
CA GLY A 96 -37.69 18.42 6.86
C GLY A 96 -39.11 18.11 6.40
N ALA A 97 -40.10 18.92 6.79
CA ALA A 97 -41.52 18.59 6.65
C ALA A 97 -42.27 19.43 5.60
N THR A 98 -43.07 18.74 4.77
CA THR A 98 -44.34 19.19 4.16
C THR A 98 -44.41 20.54 3.41
N ALA A 99 -44.22 20.45 2.08
CA ALA A 99 -45.18 20.78 1.00
C ALA A 99 -46.20 21.95 1.14
N ASP A 100 -46.33 22.80 0.10
CA ASP A 100 -47.48 22.77 -0.86
C ASP A 100 -47.54 23.95 -1.90
N TYR A 101 -47.32 23.65 -3.19
CA TYR A 101 -48.17 24.00 -4.37
C TYR A 101 -48.45 25.51 -4.76
N PRO A 102 -49.27 25.88 -5.81
CA PRO A 102 -48.77 26.28 -7.15
C PRO A 102 -49.57 27.48 -7.81
N PRO A 103 -50.00 27.44 -9.11
CA PRO A 103 -49.33 27.68 -10.41
C PRO A 103 -49.60 29.14 -10.93
N ILE A 104 -49.73 29.60 -12.20
CA ILE A 104 -49.90 29.06 -13.58
C ILE A 104 -49.49 30.13 -14.64
N LEU A 105 -48.93 29.74 -15.80
CA LEU A 105 -49.48 29.92 -17.18
C LEU A 105 -48.39 29.83 -18.28
N GLU A 106 -48.75 29.30 -19.46
CA GLU A 106 -47.87 28.93 -20.59
C GLU A 106 -47.77 30.00 -21.71
N ILE A 107 -46.86 29.80 -22.67
CA ILE A 107 -47.19 29.57 -24.11
C ILE A 107 -45.92 29.12 -24.90
N THR A 108 -46.11 28.24 -25.90
CA THR A 108 -45.04 27.54 -26.65
C THR A 108 -45.18 27.72 -28.17
N ILE A 109 -44.08 27.84 -28.92
CA ILE A 109 -44.00 27.64 -30.39
C ILE A 109 -42.68 26.90 -30.75
N ASP A 110 -42.69 26.14 -31.86
CA ASP A 110 -41.69 25.19 -32.36
C ASP A 110 -41.34 25.46 -33.86
N ALA A 111 -40.25 24.88 -34.39
CA ALA A 111 -40.01 24.46 -35.80
C ALA A 111 -38.58 24.68 -36.41
N ASP A 112 -37.84 23.56 -36.56
CA ASP A 112 -37.24 23.00 -37.81
C ASP A 112 -36.31 23.82 -38.77
N ARG A 113 -35.11 23.26 -39.04
CA ARG A 113 -34.15 23.44 -40.19
C ARG A 113 -33.41 24.79 -40.43
N PHE A 114 -32.07 24.73 -40.53
CA PHE A 114 -31.31 24.61 -41.81
C PHE A 114 -29.78 24.50 -41.60
N SER A 115 -29.11 23.64 -42.39
CA SER A 115 -27.65 23.61 -42.66
C SER A 115 -27.44 24.07 -44.13
N PRO A 116 -26.26 24.50 -44.67
CA PRO A 116 -25.06 23.62 -44.74
C PRO A 116 -23.65 24.27 -44.99
N VAL A 117 -22.61 23.41 -45.10
CA VAL A 117 -21.42 23.50 -46.03
C VAL A 117 -20.49 24.74 -45.93
N ILE A 118 -19.24 24.63 -45.42
CA ILE A 118 -18.01 24.00 -45.98
C ILE A 118 -17.46 24.70 -47.24
N THR A 119 -16.19 25.18 -47.20
CA THR A 119 -15.04 24.80 -48.09
C THR A 119 -13.86 25.78 -47.83
N LEU A 120 -12.75 25.43 -47.14
CA LEU A 120 -11.53 24.65 -47.55
C LEU A 120 -10.44 25.50 -48.27
N ILE A 121 -9.16 25.10 -48.13
CA ILE A 121 -7.95 25.53 -48.89
C ILE A 121 -7.30 26.88 -48.47
N GLN A 122 -5.99 27.01 -48.17
CA GLN A 122 -4.95 26.04 -47.75
C GLN A 122 -3.65 26.75 -47.30
N ASN A 123 -2.89 26.08 -46.41
CA ASN A 123 -1.42 25.88 -46.37
C ASN A 123 -0.35 26.99 -46.59
N GLU A 124 0.74 26.80 -45.83
CA GLU A 124 2.17 26.99 -46.21
C GLU A 124 2.72 28.45 -46.33
N ALA A 125 4.00 28.74 -45.98
CA ALA A 125 5.07 27.90 -45.42
C ALA A 125 6.23 28.75 -44.79
N TYR A 126 6.93 28.16 -43.81
CA TYR A 126 8.40 27.99 -43.67
C TYR A 126 9.38 28.97 -44.42
N THR A 127 10.57 29.38 -43.93
CA THR A 127 11.43 28.77 -42.88
C THR A 127 12.67 29.62 -42.47
N LEU A 128 13.17 29.37 -41.24
CA LEU A 128 14.57 29.40 -40.73
C LEU A 128 15.53 30.64 -40.76
N ILE A 129 16.42 30.56 -39.74
CA ILE A 129 17.84 30.98 -39.66
C ILE A 129 18.20 32.44 -39.32
N CYS A 130 18.88 32.57 -38.18
CA CYS A 130 19.71 33.72 -37.82
C CYS A 130 21.08 33.64 -38.50
N GLN A 131 21.55 34.75 -39.09
CA GLN A 131 22.77 35.47 -38.67
C GLN A 131 23.16 36.50 -39.74
N TYR A 132 23.45 37.73 -39.31
CA TYR A 132 24.04 38.77 -40.14
C TYR A 132 25.47 39.05 -39.70
N SER A 133 26.42 39.06 -40.64
CA SER A 133 27.55 39.99 -40.58
C SER A 133 28.02 40.34 -41.99
N THR A 134 28.51 41.57 -42.15
CA THR A 134 28.92 42.21 -43.42
C THR A 134 27.79 42.54 -44.41
N GLY A 135 27.80 43.78 -44.93
CA GLY A 135 26.84 44.32 -45.90
C GLY A 135 27.21 45.75 -46.30
N VAL A 136 27.01 46.13 -47.55
CA VAL A 136 27.49 47.39 -48.17
C VAL A 136 26.42 48.00 -49.13
N PRO A 137 26.43 49.31 -49.44
CA PRO A 137 25.21 50.09 -49.14
C PRO A 137 24.62 51.00 -50.25
N SER A 138 23.32 51.30 -50.08
CA SER A 138 22.64 52.62 -50.24
C SER A 138 22.39 53.29 -51.62
N MET A 139 21.34 54.15 -51.61
CA MET A 139 21.09 55.37 -52.45
C MET A 139 20.67 55.17 -53.93
N THR A 140 19.77 55.95 -54.59
CA THR A 140 19.08 57.27 -54.40
C THR A 140 17.63 57.22 -55.02
N TRP A 141 16.71 58.22 -55.15
CA TRP A 141 16.60 59.67 -54.81
C TRP A 141 15.11 60.17 -54.76
N ALA A 142 14.86 61.50 -54.85
CA ALA A 142 13.53 62.20 -54.84
C ALA A 142 13.33 63.06 -56.15
N PRO A 143 12.39 64.06 -56.33
CA PRO A 143 11.33 64.63 -55.45
C PRO A 143 9.97 65.15 -56.12
N ARG A 144 9.08 65.76 -55.29
CA ARG A 144 8.04 66.82 -55.57
C ARG A 144 6.60 66.49 -56.12
N THR A 145 5.61 66.73 -55.24
CA THR A 145 4.31 67.46 -55.44
C THR A 145 3.07 66.78 -56.08
N LEU A 146 1.89 67.06 -55.46
CA LEU A 146 0.48 67.02 -55.92
C LEU A 146 -0.41 65.87 -55.37
N ASN A 147 -1.69 66.17 -55.12
CA ASN A 147 -2.68 65.31 -54.45
C ASN A 147 -3.56 64.51 -55.46
N LEU A 148 -3.98 63.29 -55.07
CA LEU A 148 -5.37 62.76 -55.11
C LEU A 148 -5.40 61.26 -54.70
N TYR A 149 -6.38 60.88 -53.86
CA TYR A 149 -6.93 59.55 -53.52
C TYR A 149 -6.13 58.22 -53.62
N LYS A 150 -6.45 57.36 -52.63
CA LYS A 150 -6.50 55.87 -52.63
C LYS A 150 -5.27 55.13 -52.07
N GLU A 151 -5.58 54.25 -51.11
CA GLU A 151 -4.84 53.06 -50.63
C GLU A 151 -3.32 53.13 -50.38
N GLY A 152 -2.98 53.31 -49.10
CA GLY A 152 -1.95 52.51 -48.43
C GLY A 152 -0.52 53.04 -48.43
N TRP A 153 0.20 52.72 -47.33
CA TRP A 153 1.63 53.00 -47.09
C TRP A 153 1.91 54.53 -47.02
N GLU A 154 2.85 55.10 -46.25
CA GLU A 154 3.99 54.69 -45.41
C GLU A 154 4.04 55.69 -44.21
N GLY A 155 4.95 55.71 -43.22
CA GLY A 155 6.28 55.11 -43.02
C GLY A 155 7.30 56.20 -42.62
N LEU A 156 8.44 55.83 -42.00
CA LEU A 156 9.54 56.72 -41.53
C LEU A 156 9.15 57.71 -40.39
N PHE A 157 10.01 58.11 -39.43
CA PHE A 157 11.48 58.26 -39.45
C PHE A 157 12.14 58.00 -38.05
N MET A 158 13.30 58.60 -37.76
CA MET A 158 14.26 58.21 -36.70
C MET A 158 14.50 59.27 -35.61
N TYR A 159 14.79 58.79 -34.39
CA TYR A 159 15.50 59.46 -33.27
C TYR A 159 14.80 60.59 -32.48
N TRP A 160 15.46 61.05 -31.41
CA TRP A 160 14.89 61.46 -30.10
C TRP A 160 14.94 62.98 -29.78
N GLU A 161 14.28 63.33 -28.67
CA GLU A 161 14.42 64.53 -27.81
C GLU A 161 13.70 65.88 -28.14
N HIS A 162 12.72 66.18 -27.26
CA HIS A 162 12.42 67.47 -26.59
C HIS A 162 11.56 68.62 -27.23
N VAL A 163 10.25 68.56 -26.89
CA VAL A 163 9.28 69.61 -26.41
C VAL A 163 8.75 70.81 -27.27
N ASP A 164 7.54 71.27 -26.87
CA ASP A 164 6.91 72.62 -26.96
C ASP A 164 6.06 73.11 -28.19
N THR A 165 4.72 72.92 -28.13
CA THR A 165 3.60 73.80 -28.61
C THR A 165 3.22 73.96 -30.12
N ILE A 166 2.08 74.56 -30.55
CA ILE A 166 0.61 74.32 -30.28
C ILE A 166 -0.32 75.09 -31.31
N ASN A 167 -1.66 74.92 -31.25
CA ASN A 167 -2.79 75.72 -31.87
C ASN A 167 -3.27 75.46 -33.34
N LEU A 168 -4.44 76.05 -33.69
CA LEU A 168 -5.44 75.66 -34.74
C LEU A 168 -5.79 76.77 -35.79
N TYR A 169 -6.48 76.43 -36.91
CA TYR A 169 -7.72 77.08 -37.49
C TYR A 169 -8.08 76.62 -38.95
N ALA A 170 -9.25 77.02 -39.51
CA ALA A 170 -9.87 76.45 -40.74
C ALA A 170 -10.81 77.41 -41.55
N GLU A 171 -11.27 76.97 -42.74
CA GLU A 171 -12.23 77.58 -43.71
C GLU A 171 -12.78 76.46 -44.67
N SER A 172 -13.86 76.54 -45.48
CA SER A 172 -15.06 77.42 -45.60
C SER A 172 -16.16 76.70 -46.47
N GLU A 173 -17.16 77.38 -47.08
CA GLU A 173 -18.49 76.80 -47.43
C GLU A 173 -19.05 77.07 -48.88
N GLU A 174 -19.96 76.19 -49.38
CA GLU A 174 -21.17 76.60 -50.16
C GLU A 174 -22.28 75.50 -50.16
N ASN A 175 -23.56 75.89 -50.35
CA ASN A 175 -24.81 75.07 -50.41
C ASN A 175 -25.45 74.51 -49.10
N VAL A 176 -25.79 75.43 -48.18
CA VAL A 176 -27.10 75.57 -47.49
C VAL A 176 -27.87 74.31 -47.02
N TYR A 177 -27.86 74.08 -45.69
CA TYR A 177 -29.08 74.10 -44.85
C TYR A 177 -28.68 74.38 -43.39
N TYR A 178 -29.19 75.46 -42.79
CA TYR A 178 -28.92 75.96 -41.42
C TYR A 178 -27.44 76.07 -40.99
N GLY A 179 -26.94 77.31 -40.96
CA GLY A 179 -25.59 77.65 -40.49
C GLY A 179 -25.53 79.00 -39.77
N VAL A 180 -26.47 79.27 -38.84
CA VAL A 180 -26.27 80.32 -37.83
C VAL A 180 -25.54 79.65 -36.66
N LEU A 181 -24.24 79.84 -36.39
CA LEU A 181 -23.38 81.04 -36.35
C LEU A 181 -23.54 81.83 -35.03
N VAL A 182 -22.42 81.96 -34.32
CA VAL A 182 -22.18 82.93 -33.22
C VAL A 182 -22.94 82.71 -31.89
N LEU A 183 -22.24 82.02 -30.99
CA LEU A 183 -22.02 82.32 -29.57
C LEU A 183 -23.22 82.46 -28.59
N LYS A 184 -23.18 81.60 -27.56
CA LYS A 184 -24.04 81.50 -26.35
C LYS A 184 -25.41 80.83 -26.54
N ASN A 185 -25.50 79.60 -26.01
CA ASN A 185 -26.70 78.76 -25.84
C ASN A 185 -27.38 78.35 -27.19
N PRO A 186 -28.62 77.80 -27.27
CA PRO A 186 -28.80 76.42 -27.79
C PRO A 186 -29.84 76.30 -28.94
N ILE A 187 -30.11 75.06 -29.44
CA ILE A 187 -31.47 74.48 -29.72
C ILE A 187 -31.41 73.15 -30.54
N VAL A 188 -32.50 72.37 -30.42
CA VAL A 188 -32.77 71.02 -30.98
C VAL A 188 -33.42 71.07 -32.38
N LEU A 189 -33.30 70.01 -33.21
CA LEU A 189 -34.17 69.75 -34.38
C LEU A 189 -34.57 68.27 -34.56
N THR A 190 -35.79 68.02 -35.05
CA THR A 190 -36.36 66.68 -35.36
C THR A 190 -37.44 66.75 -36.46
N ALA A 191 -37.65 65.63 -37.18
CA ALA A 191 -38.75 65.36 -38.14
C ALA A 191 -38.71 66.16 -39.49
N PRO A 192 -39.41 65.69 -40.54
CA PRO A 192 -40.86 65.92 -40.67
C PRO A 192 -41.70 64.72 -41.20
N GLY A 193 -43.03 64.73 -40.99
CA GLY A 193 -43.89 63.59 -41.37
C GLY A 193 -45.43 63.77 -41.41
N HIS A 194 -45.97 65.00 -41.49
CA HIS A 194 -47.39 65.35 -41.81
C HIS A 194 -48.55 64.67 -41.02
N TYR A 195 -49.38 65.48 -40.35
CA TYR A 195 -50.80 65.69 -40.75
C TYR A 195 -51.42 66.96 -40.10
N GLU A 196 -52.30 67.64 -40.86
CA GLU A 196 -53.30 68.72 -40.56
C GLU A 196 -53.11 69.71 -39.37
N ILE A 197 -52.90 71.02 -39.59
CA ILE A 197 -53.85 72.13 -39.92
C ILE A 197 -54.62 72.71 -38.71
N GLY A 198 -54.49 74.03 -38.45
CA GLY A 198 -55.51 74.80 -37.69
C GLY A 198 -55.13 76.10 -36.96
N LEU A 199 -55.14 77.25 -37.67
CA LEU A 199 -55.48 78.62 -37.17
C LEU A 199 -54.59 79.31 -36.09
N GLU A 200 -53.69 80.19 -36.56
CA GLU A 200 -53.80 81.69 -36.52
C GLU A 200 -54.53 82.41 -35.33
N PRO A 201 -54.15 83.66 -34.95
CA PRO A 201 -52.79 84.22 -34.82
C PRO A 201 -52.65 85.29 -33.68
N PHE A 202 -51.52 86.02 -33.67
CA PHE A 202 -51.24 87.38 -33.12
C PHE A 202 -51.84 87.89 -31.78
N ALA A 203 -50.92 88.34 -30.91
CA ALA A 203 -51.06 89.24 -29.74
C ALA A 203 -51.51 90.70 -30.14
N PRO A 204 -51.46 91.76 -29.29
CA PRO A 204 -51.10 91.92 -27.86
C PRO A 204 -52.26 92.59 -27.04
N ILE A 205 -52.18 93.19 -25.82
CA ILE A 205 -51.24 94.15 -25.18
C ILE A 205 -51.36 94.14 -23.65
N ILE A 206 -50.19 94.05 -22.98
CA ILE A 206 -49.73 94.71 -21.72
C ILE A 206 -50.76 95.14 -20.66
N GLU A 207 -50.58 94.62 -19.45
CA GLU A 207 -50.79 95.34 -18.18
C GLU A 207 -49.47 95.27 -17.37
N PHE A 208 -49.23 96.20 -16.44
CA PHE A 208 -47.96 96.29 -15.69
C PHE A 208 -48.01 95.43 -14.42
N ASP A 209 -47.10 94.47 -14.29
CA ASP A 209 -46.94 93.72 -13.04
C ASP A 209 -46.04 94.48 -12.06
N VAL A 210 -46.32 94.34 -10.76
CA VAL A 210 -45.58 95.01 -9.68
C VAL A 210 -44.48 94.08 -9.20
N VAL A 211 -43.29 94.62 -8.91
CA VAL A 211 -42.16 93.81 -8.43
C VAL A 211 -42.48 93.27 -7.04
N GLY A 212 -42.89 92.00 -6.97
CA GLY A 212 -43.46 91.38 -5.77
C GLY A 212 -42.48 91.09 -4.62
N ASN A 213 -41.28 91.65 -4.66
CA ASN A 213 -40.25 91.53 -3.63
C ASN A 213 -39.49 92.86 -3.37
N ASP A 214 -40.20 93.98 -3.57
CA ASP A 214 -39.77 95.35 -3.26
C ASP A 214 -39.51 95.51 -1.74
N ASN A 215 -40.54 95.33 -0.90
CA ASN A 215 -40.40 95.39 0.56
C ASN A 215 -39.73 94.13 1.13
N PHE A 216 -38.96 94.29 2.21
CA PHE A 216 -38.37 93.21 3.01
C PHE A 216 -39.42 92.18 3.49
N SER A 217 -40.63 92.63 3.86
CA SER A 217 -41.71 91.72 4.29
C SER A 217 -42.14 90.73 3.19
N ASP A 218 -41.97 91.13 1.94
CA ASP A 218 -42.44 90.43 0.75
C ASP A 218 -41.29 89.62 0.09
N ALA A 219 -40.12 89.56 0.73
CA ALA A 219 -38.90 88.92 0.24
C ALA A 219 -39.14 87.53 -0.40
N PHE A 220 -38.68 87.37 -1.63
CA PHE A 220 -38.93 86.18 -2.45
C PHE A 220 -38.21 84.94 -1.89
N THR A 221 -38.89 83.80 -1.85
CA THR A 221 -38.32 82.59 -1.22
C THR A 221 -37.42 81.81 -2.19
N LEU A 222 -36.12 81.85 -1.94
CA LEU A 222 -35.09 81.10 -2.67
C LEU A 222 -35.07 79.66 -2.14
N ASN A 223 -35.08 78.67 -3.03
CA ASN A 223 -35.27 77.26 -2.68
C ASN A 223 -34.13 76.37 -3.20
N GLY A 224 -33.75 75.37 -2.42
CA GLY A 224 -32.74 74.38 -2.79
C GLY A 224 -31.28 74.83 -2.59
N ARG A 225 -30.35 73.88 -2.74
CA ARG A 225 -28.90 74.09 -2.55
C ARG A 225 -28.26 74.98 -3.63
N SER A 226 -28.87 75.11 -4.80
CA SER A 226 -28.41 75.99 -5.88
C SER A 226 -29.58 76.43 -6.75
N GLY A 227 -29.50 77.62 -7.35
CA GLY A 227 -30.55 78.12 -8.22
C GLY A 227 -30.25 79.47 -8.87
N GLN A 228 -31.26 79.97 -9.59
CA GLN A 228 -31.25 81.26 -10.26
C GLN A 228 -32.58 81.97 -10.02
N ALA A 229 -32.55 83.30 -9.93
CA ALA A 229 -33.74 84.15 -9.94
C ALA A 229 -33.50 85.35 -10.86
N GLU A 230 -34.53 85.74 -11.62
CA GLU A 230 -34.53 86.93 -12.47
C GLU A 230 -35.54 87.94 -11.90
N TRP A 231 -35.05 89.13 -11.54
CA TRP A 231 -35.82 90.22 -10.91
C TRP A 231 -35.56 91.54 -11.63
N SER A 232 -36.15 92.64 -11.14
CA SER A 232 -35.96 93.99 -11.68
C SER A 232 -36.18 95.02 -10.59
N ASN A 233 -35.24 95.95 -10.41
CA ASN A 233 -35.37 97.03 -9.42
C ASN A 233 -35.79 98.37 -10.04
N ILE A 234 -36.20 98.37 -11.32
CA ILE A 234 -36.54 99.60 -12.08
C ILE A 234 -37.59 100.47 -11.36
N VAL A 235 -38.56 99.83 -10.69
CA VAL A 235 -39.66 100.49 -9.96
C VAL A 235 -39.62 100.30 -8.44
N ALA A 236 -38.57 99.66 -7.92
CA ALA A 236 -38.41 99.39 -6.49
C ALA A 236 -38.12 100.68 -5.68
N THR A 237 -38.16 100.57 -4.35
CA THR A 237 -37.92 101.65 -3.40
C THR A 237 -37.30 101.17 -2.09
N LYS A 238 -36.20 101.81 -1.67
CA LYS A 238 -35.59 101.62 -0.34
C LYS A 238 -36.55 102.01 0.80
N GLU A 239 -36.71 101.12 1.78
CA GLU A 239 -37.59 101.24 2.94
C GLU A 239 -37.04 102.18 4.04
N SER A 240 -37.87 102.46 5.04
CA SER A 240 -37.41 103.12 6.28
C SER A 240 -36.52 102.17 7.08
N ASP A 241 -35.42 102.71 7.61
CA ASP A 241 -34.48 102.00 8.49
C ASP A 241 -33.75 100.82 7.81
N GLU A 242 -33.78 100.75 6.48
CA GLU A 242 -33.05 99.77 5.66
C GLU A 242 -31.54 100.09 5.57
N PRO A 243 -30.64 99.08 5.74
CA PRO A 243 -29.20 99.28 5.67
C PRO A 243 -28.67 99.85 4.34
N ASP A 244 -27.52 100.51 4.42
CA ASP A 244 -26.71 100.89 3.26
C ASP A 244 -25.88 99.68 2.80
N HIS A 245 -26.40 98.91 1.84
CA HIS A 245 -25.77 97.69 1.34
C HIS A 245 -24.35 97.94 0.81
N ALA A 246 -23.39 97.15 1.28
CA ALA A 246 -21.95 97.36 1.03
C ALA A 246 -21.42 98.78 1.41
N ASN A 247 -22.16 99.53 2.25
CA ASN A 247 -21.93 100.94 2.60
C ASN A 247 -22.20 101.96 1.46
N ASN A 248 -22.92 101.58 0.40
CA ASN A 248 -23.52 102.55 -0.53
C ASN A 248 -24.98 102.82 -0.14
N SER A 249 -25.44 104.06 -0.30
CA SER A 249 -26.82 104.44 0.05
C SER A 249 -27.89 103.75 -0.80
N GLY A 250 -27.55 103.36 -2.03
CA GLY A 250 -28.45 102.67 -2.95
C GLY A 250 -29.73 103.47 -3.24
N GLY A 251 -30.87 102.81 -3.19
CA GLY A 251 -32.20 103.44 -3.21
C GLY A 251 -33.30 102.60 -3.87
N VAL A 252 -32.96 101.44 -4.42
CA VAL A 252 -33.84 100.51 -5.15
C VAL A 252 -33.43 99.06 -4.90
N SER A 253 -33.48 98.67 -3.64
CA SER A 253 -33.31 97.31 -3.18
C SER A 253 -34.48 96.41 -3.60
N VAL A 254 -34.21 95.11 -3.77
CA VAL A 254 -35.21 94.04 -3.81
C VAL A 254 -34.70 92.85 -2.98
N TRP A 255 -35.62 92.12 -2.36
CA TRP A 255 -35.29 91.17 -1.30
C TRP A 255 -35.59 89.70 -1.65
N GLY A 256 -34.72 88.82 -1.18
CA GLY A 256 -34.91 87.37 -1.17
C GLY A 256 -34.63 86.77 0.21
N LYS A 257 -35.13 85.57 0.47
CA LYS A 257 -34.86 84.82 1.70
C LYS A 257 -34.55 83.35 1.41
N TRP A 258 -33.53 82.81 2.04
CA TRP A 258 -32.99 81.46 1.78
C TRP A 258 -32.70 80.73 3.10
N THR A 259 -33.25 79.53 3.26
CA THR A 259 -33.03 78.67 4.44
C THR A 259 -32.11 77.51 4.10
N VAL A 260 -31.05 77.32 4.89
CA VAL A 260 -30.03 76.29 4.65
C VAL A 260 -30.56 74.91 5.02
N SER A 261 -30.37 73.92 4.13
CA SER A 261 -30.79 72.53 4.33
C SER A 261 -29.69 71.57 4.81
N THR A 262 -28.42 72.01 4.77
CA THR A 262 -27.25 71.28 5.29
C THR A 262 -26.10 72.29 5.43
N SER A 263 -25.31 72.26 6.50
CA SER A 263 -24.19 73.21 6.65
C SER A 263 -23.17 73.07 5.52
N GLY A 264 -22.63 74.20 5.04
CA GLY A 264 -21.64 74.20 3.97
C GLY A 264 -21.27 75.61 3.48
N THR A 265 -20.41 75.68 2.46
CA THR A 265 -19.98 76.98 1.91
C THR A 265 -20.94 77.44 0.82
N VAL A 266 -21.62 78.57 1.03
CA VAL A 266 -22.53 79.14 0.03
C VAL A 266 -21.88 80.32 -0.71
N THR A 267 -22.18 80.41 -2.00
CA THR A 267 -21.85 81.54 -2.87
C THR A 267 -23.13 82.14 -3.43
N PHE A 268 -23.25 83.47 -3.37
CA PHE A 268 -24.26 84.26 -4.09
C PHE A 268 -23.55 85.25 -5.03
N ASP A 269 -24.04 85.43 -6.25
CA ASP A 269 -23.59 86.52 -7.14
C ASP A 269 -24.71 87.05 -8.04
N THR A 270 -24.57 88.30 -8.50
CA THR A 270 -25.53 88.96 -9.38
C THR A 270 -25.13 88.85 -10.87
N PHE A 271 -24.29 87.88 -11.22
CA PHE A 271 -23.70 87.76 -12.56
C PHE A 271 -24.77 87.53 -13.63
N GLY A 272 -24.88 88.48 -14.57
CA GLY A 272 -25.93 88.53 -15.59
C GLY A 272 -26.76 89.82 -15.52
N SER A 273 -26.78 90.47 -14.34
CA SER A 273 -27.43 91.76 -14.13
C SER A 273 -26.87 92.85 -15.06
N ASN A 274 -27.74 93.68 -15.63
CA ASN A 274 -27.37 94.58 -16.73
C ASN A 274 -26.97 96.01 -16.29
N PHE A 275 -26.77 96.21 -14.99
CA PHE A 275 -26.41 97.47 -14.34
C PHE A 275 -25.41 97.21 -13.21
N ASP A 276 -24.97 98.29 -12.57
CA ASP A 276 -24.01 98.31 -11.46
C ASP A 276 -24.71 97.91 -10.14
N THR A 277 -24.42 96.73 -9.58
CA THR A 277 -25.20 96.16 -8.46
C THR A 277 -24.52 96.25 -7.10
N LEU A 278 -25.35 96.28 -6.05
CA LEU A 278 -24.96 96.01 -4.66
C LEU A 278 -25.60 94.68 -4.23
N LEU A 279 -24.87 93.79 -3.56
CA LEU A 279 -25.38 92.53 -3.01
C LEU A 279 -25.00 92.42 -1.54
N ALA A 280 -25.98 92.22 -0.66
CA ALA A 280 -25.74 92.04 0.77
C ALA A 280 -26.57 90.91 1.35
N VAL A 281 -25.96 90.17 2.28
CA VAL A 281 -26.60 89.03 2.96
C VAL A 281 -26.59 89.25 4.46
N TYR A 282 -27.77 89.10 5.07
CA TYR A 282 -28.05 89.39 6.47
C TYR A 282 -28.69 88.19 7.19
N THR A 283 -28.64 88.20 8.51
CA THR A 283 -29.54 87.41 9.38
C THR A 283 -30.40 88.35 10.22
N GLY A 284 -31.68 88.04 10.35
CA GLY A 284 -32.67 88.80 11.12
C GLY A 284 -34.06 88.77 10.46
N ASP A 285 -35.11 89.02 11.23
CA ASP A 285 -36.52 88.89 10.82
C ASP A 285 -37.24 90.23 10.58
N SER A 286 -36.54 91.36 10.68
CA SER A 286 -37.09 92.69 10.38
C SER A 286 -36.01 93.65 9.86
N VAL A 287 -36.35 94.45 8.85
CA VAL A 287 -35.43 95.31 8.08
C VAL A 287 -34.53 96.22 8.94
N GLY A 288 -35.04 96.78 10.03
CA GLY A 288 -34.29 97.67 10.94
C GLY A 288 -33.50 96.97 12.06
N ASP A 289 -33.41 95.64 12.07
CA ASP A 289 -32.64 94.85 13.07
C ASP A 289 -31.85 93.72 12.37
N LEU A 290 -31.32 94.00 11.19
CA LEU A 290 -30.53 93.07 10.38
C LEU A 290 -29.05 93.10 10.76
N THR A 291 -28.47 91.92 10.98
CA THR A 291 -27.02 91.75 11.16
C THR A 291 -26.39 91.32 9.84
N GLU A 292 -25.43 92.09 9.32
CA GLU A 292 -24.73 91.75 8.08
C GLU A 292 -23.79 90.55 8.27
N ILE A 293 -23.89 89.58 7.36
CA ILE A 293 -23.00 88.43 7.25
C ILE A 293 -21.89 88.74 6.26
N GLN A 294 -22.27 89.19 5.06
CA GLN A 294 -21.32 89.67 4.06
C GLN A 294 -22.04 90.51 3.00
N ALA A 295 -21.44 91.62 2.58
CA ALA A 295 -21.86 92.41 1.42
C ALA A 295 -20.72 92.62 0.42
N ASN A 296 -21.06 92.94 -0.82
CA ASN A 296 -20.12 93.35 -1.85
C ASN A 296 -20.78 94.27 -2.90
N ASP A 297 -19.93 95.03 -3.57
CA ASP A 297 -20.22 96.01 -4.62
C ASP A 297 -19.71 95.43 -5.97
N ASP A 298 -18.47 95.74 -6.36
CA ASP A 298 -17.72 95.10 -7.45
C ASP A 298 -17.28 93.65 -7.12
N ALA A 299 -17.45 92.70 -8.05
CA ALA A 299 -16.72 91.43 -7.98
C ALA A 299 -15.32 91.51 -8.62
N GLU A 300 -14.43 90.61 -8.18
CA GLU A 300 -13.06 90.52 -8.67
C GLU A 300 -12.97 90.41 -10.20
N GLY A 301 -11.93 91.05 -10.76
CA GLY A 301 -11.69 91.10 -12.20
C GLY A 301 -12.30 92.31 -12.91
N GLY A 302 -12.82 93.29 -12.17
CA GLY A 302 -13.38 94.54 -12.72
C GLY A 302 -14.80 94.36 -13.26
N ARG A 303 -15.67 93.72 -12.47
CA ARG A 303 -17.07 93.48 -12.80
C ARG A 303 -17.98 94.28 -11.86
N VAL A 304 -18.77 95.16 -12.45
CA VAL A 304 -19.89 95.91 -11.83
C VAL A 304 -21.10 95.02 -11.45
N GLN A 305 -20.84 93.76 -11.13
CA GLN A 305 -21.81 92.81 -10.60
C GLN A 305 -21.18 92.12 -9.39
N SER A 306 -21.89 92.14 -8.29
CA SER A 306 -21.43 91.73 -6.97
C SER A 306 -21.34 90.22 -6.78
N LYS A 307 -20.52 89.81 -5.81
CA LYS A 307 -20.39 88.41 -5.37
C LYS A 307 -20.00 88.32 -3.90
N VAL A 308 -20.64 87.42 -3.15
CA VAL A 308 -20.29 87.07 -1.76
C VAL A 308 -20.17 85.55 -1.61
N ARG A 309 -19.33 85.09 -0.67
CA ARG A 309 -19.16 83.67 -0.34
C ARG A 309 -18.83 83.51 1.14
N PHE A 310 -19.63 82.73 1.87
CA PHE A 310 -19.56 82.58 3.33
C PHE A 310 -19.93 81.15 3.77
N GLN A 311 -19.66 80.80 5.03
CA GLN A 311 -20.15 79.54 5.61
C GLN A 311 -21.59 79.71 6.11
N ALA A 312 -22.48 78.83 5.69
CA ALA A 312 -23.90 78.89 6.02
C ALA A 312 -24.30 77.67 6.86
N ASP A 313 -24.90 77.91 8.03
CA ASP A 313 -25.25 76.88 9.01
C ASP A 313 -26.66 76.31 8.79
N GLU A 314 -26.82 74.99 8.90
CA GLU A 314 -28.08 74.28 8.73
C GLU A 314 -29.25 74.87 9.55
N GLY A 315 -30.41 75.01 8.93
CA GLY A 315 -31.60 75.58 9.54
C GLY A 315 -31.61 77.11 9.64
N THR A 316 -30.46 77.78 9.45
CA THR A 316 -30.39 79.25 9.46
C THR A 316 -31.06 79.82 8.21
N THR A 317 -31.77 80.94 8.38
CA THR A 317 -32.40 81.68 7.28
C THR A 317 -31.65 83.00 7.07
N TYR A 318 -31.22 83.23 5.83
CA TYR A 318 -30.47 84.40 5.40
C TYR A 318 -31.35 85.26 4.49
N GLN A 319 -31.35 86.57 4.73
CA GLN A 319 -32.01 87.58 3.91
C GLN A 319 -30.99 88.12 2.90
N VAL A 320 -31.36 88.20 1.63
CA VAL A 320 -30.47 88.58 0.51
C VAL A 320 -31.04 89.82 -0.16
N ALA A 321 -30.35 90.95 -0.06
CA ALA A 321 -30.71 92.20 -0.70
C ALA A 321 -29.91 92.40 -1.99
N VAL A 322 -30.57 92.88 -3.04
CA VAL A 322 -29.90 93.37 -4.27
C VAL A 322 -30.41 94.78 -4.60
N ASP A 323 -29.50 95.75 -4.63
CA ASP A 323 -29.76 97.16 -5.00
C ASP A 323 -28.79 97.55 -6.14
N GLY A 324 -28.74 98.83 -6.53
CA GLY A 324 -27.77 99.35 -7.50
C GLY A 324 -26.91 100.47 -6.95
N TYR A 325 -25.63 100.49 -7.35
CA TYR A 325 -24.68 101.52 -6.94
C TYR A 325 -25.20 102.92 -7.28
N ASP A 326 -25.19 103.84 -6.30
CA ASP A 326 -25.76 105.20 -6.39
C ASP A 326 -27.22 105.24 -6.92
N GLY A 327 -28.00 104.17 -6.72
CA GLY A 327 -29.39 104.03 -7.17
C GLY A 327 -29.55 103.62 -8.63
N ALA A 328 -28.54 102.96 -9.22
CA ALA A 328 -28.60 102.34 -10.54
C ALA A 328 -29.75 101.31 -10.64
N ARG A 329 -30.35 101.17 -11.83
CA ARG A 329 -31.52 100.30 -12.03
C ARG A 329 -31.46 99.48 -13.31
N GLY A 330 -32.00 98.26 -13.25
CA GLY A 330 -32.11 97.38 -14.41
C GLY A 330 -32.72 96.02 -14.08
N SER A 331 -32.39 95.02 -14.91
CA SER A 331 -32.74 93.62 -14.67
C SER A 331 -31.66 92.94 -13.83
N ILE A 332 -32.08 92.29 -12.76
CA ILE A 332 -31.24 91.55 -11.82
C ILE A 332 -31.27 90.07 -12.19
N GLN A 333 -30.10 89.43 -12.22
CA GLN A 333 -29.96 87.99 -12.24
C GLN A 333 -29.19 87.57 -10.99
N LEU A 334 -29.86 86.94 -10.01
CA LEU A 334 -29.25 86.42 -8.79
C LEU A 334 -29.00 84.91 -8.94
N ASN A 335 -27.76 84.48 -8.76
CA ASN A 335 -27.34 83.07 -8.81
C ASN A 335 -26.89 82.63 -7.40
N TRP A 336 -27.18 81.38 -7.00
CA TRP A 336 -26.63 80.82 -5.75
C TRP A 336 -26.23 79.35 -5.85
N SER A 337 -25.27 78.94 -5.01
CA SER A 337 -24.78 77.55 -4.91
C SER A 337 -24.16 77.26 -3.54
N LEU A 338 -24.47 76.09 -2.97
CA LEU A 338 -24.01 75.59 -1.67
C LEU A 338 -23.19 74.31 -1.87
N GLU A 339 -21.95 74.35 -1.40
CA GLU A 339 -20.97 73.26 -1.48
C GLU A 339 -20.91 72.51 -0.14
N THR A 340 -21.13 71.19 -0.18
CA THR A 340 -21.06 70.27 0.98
C THR A 340 -19.95 69.24 0.81
N ALA A 341 -19.37 68.74 1.90
CA ALA A 341 -18.29 67.74 1.86
C ALA A 341 -18.70 66.39 1.23
N PRO A 342 -17.77 65.65 0.61
CA PRO A 342 -18.02 64.32 0.01
C PRO A 342 -17.99 63.17 1.04
N VAL A 343 -18.30 61.95 0.59
CA VAL A 343 -18.28 60.70 1.37
C VAL A 343 -17.45 59.66 0.63
N LEU A 344 -16.58 58.92 1.33
CA LEU A 344 -15.66 57.96 0.70
C LEU A 344 -16.34 56.68 0.20
N ALA A 345 -15.88 56.17 -0.94
CA ALA A 345 -16.23 54.86 -1.45
C ALA A 345 -15.37 53.72 -0.83
N PRO A 346 -15.92 52.49 -0.69
CA PRO A 346 -15.17 51.31 -0.26
C PRO A 346 -14.15 50.84 -1.33
N PRO A 347 -13.16 50.00 -0.97
CA PRO A 347 -12.20 49.44 -1.92
C PRO A 347 -12.86 48.43 -2.88
N GLU A 348 -12.55 48.54 -4.18
CA GLU A 348 -12.89 47.54 -5.19
C GLU A 348 -11.73 46.54 -5.41
N GLY A 349 -12.02 45.44 -6.12
CA GLY A 349 -10.99 44.46 -6.50
C GLY A 349 -10.37 43.69 -5.33
N VAL A 350 -11.10 43.51 -4.23
CA VAL A 350 -10.59 42.77 -3.06
C VAL A 350 -10.44 41.29 -3.38
N GLU A 351 -9.26 40.76 -3.08
CA GLU A 351 -8.88 39.35 -3.18
C GLU A 351 -8.26 38.87 -1.85
N ALA A 352 -8.40 37.57 -1.57
CA ALA A 352 -7.77 36.89 -0.45
C ALA A 352 -7.14 35.57 -0.95
N GLN A 353 -5.88 35.34 -0.61
CA GLN A 353 -5.09 34.20 -1.08
C GLN A 353 -4.40 33.52 0.11
N THR A 354 -4.34 32.19 0.11
CA THR A 354 -3.60 31.39 1.09
C THR A 354 -2.12 31.79 1.07
N GLY A 355 -1.56 32.16 2.22
CA GLY A 355 -0.14 32.50 2.33
C GLY A 355 0.77 31.28 2.30
N LEU A 356 2.06 31.51 2.06
CA LEU A 356 3.05 30.42 1.89
C LEU A 356 3.52 29.82 3.23
N SER A 357 3.50 30.63 4.29
CA SER A 357 3.91 30.24 5.65
C SER A 357 2.74 29.71 6.47
N SER A 358 3.06 29.01 7.57
CA SER A 358 2.03 28.52 8.50
C SER A 358 1.31 29.69 9.18
N GLY A 359 -0.03 29.69 9.13
CA GLY A 359 -0.88 30.76 9.65
C GLY A 359 -0.84 32.07 8.84
N GLU A 360 -0.59 32.01 7.52
CA GLU A 360 -0.47 33.18 6.64
C GLU A 360 -1.67 33.33 5.68
N ILE A 361 -2.14 34.57 5.47
CA ILE A 361 -3.07 34.97 4.40
C ILE A 361 -2.56 36.26 3.74
N VAL A 362 -2.67 36.37 2.42
CA VAL A 362 -2.37 37.60 1.67
C VAL A 362 -3.69 38.24 1.19
N LEU A 363 -3.90 39.52 1.50
CA LEU A 363 -5.03 40.32 1.02
C LEU A 363 -4.53 41.40 0.05
N SER A 364 -5.26 41.63 -1.04
CA SER A 364 -4.97 42.67 -2.04
C SER A 364 -6.23 43.38 -2.55
N TRP A 365 -6.11 44.63 -3.00
CA TRP A 365 -7.23 45.47 -3.44
C TRP A 365 -6.77 46.62 -4.36
N ASN A 366 -7.71 47.25 -5.07
CA ASN A 366 -7.42 48.37 -5.97
C ASN A 366 -7.13 49.68 -5.21
N TRP A 367 -6.21 50.48 -5.77
CA TRP A 367 -5.90 51.82 -5.25
C TRP A 367 -7.07 52.79 -5.43
N SER A 368 -7.33 53.64 -4.43
CA SER A 368 -8.40 54.65 -4.41
C SER A 368 -7.81 56.04 -4.19
N SER A 369 -8.15 56.98 -5.07
CA SER A 369 -7.56 58.33 -5.11
C SER A 369 -7.99 59.27 -3.98
N GLU A 370 -9.01 58.90 -3.21
CA GLU A 370 -9.56 59.72 -2.11
C GLU A 370 -9.19 59.18 -0.72
N ALA A 371 -8.50 58.03 -0.66
CA ALA A 371 -8.08 57.39 0.58
C ALA A 371 -6.73 57.96 1.09
N ALA A 372 -6.67 58.31 2.38
CA ALA A 372 -5.41 58.53 3.08
C ALA A 372 -4.77 57.20 3.50
N GLY A 373 -5.58 56.16 3.75
CA GLY A 373 -5.15 54.80 4.05
C GLY A 373 -6.30 53.80 4.06
N TYR A 374 -5.98 52.56 4.47
CA TYR A 374 -6.89 51.43 4.48
C TYR A 374 -6.91 50.72 5.83
N LYS A 375 -8.03 50.03 6.12
CA LYS A 375 -8.17 49.11 7.27
C LYS A 375 -8.61 47.74 6.80
N ILE A 376 -7.97 46.70 7.33
CA ILE A 376 -8.33 45.30 7.04
C ILE A 376 -9.17 44.70 8.16
N PHE A 377 -10.02 43.74 7.81
CA PHE A 377 -10.87 42.99 8.73
C PHE A 377 -10.90 41.52 8.30
N TYR A 378 -10.88 40.62 9.28
CA TYR A 378 -11.10 39.19 9.07
C TYR A 378 -11.74 38.54 10.29
N ASP A 379 -12.50 37.48 10.06
CA ASP A 379 -13.25 36.70 11.07
C ASP A 379 -13.28 35.22 10.62
N GLU A 380 -13.39 34.27 11.54
CA GLU A 380 -13.43 32.83 11.25
C GLU A 380 -14.87 32.30 11.11
N ASP A 381 -15.83 32.94 11.79
CA ASP A 381 -17.24 32.48 11.84
C ASP A 381 -18.23 33.35 11.02
N SER A 382 -17.82 34.53 10.52
CA SER A 382 -18.75 35.50 9.92
C SER A 382 -18.50 35.85 8.45
N ILE A 383 -19.51 35.58 7.62
CA ILE A 383 -19.61 36.06 6.23
C ILE A 383 -20.15 37.50 6.10
N ASN A 384 -20.61 38.14 7.18
CA ASN A 384 -21.31 39.44 7.11
C ASN A 384 -20.73 40.47 8.10
N PRO A 385 -20.60 41.75 7.68
CA PRO A 385 -20.17 42.81 8.59
C PRO A 385 -21.25 43.14 9.65
N PRO A 386 -20.86 43.63 10.84
CA PRO A 386 -19.49 43.91 11.26
C PRO A 386 -18.71 42.64 11.63
N PHE A 387 -17.51 42.49 11.05
CA PHE A 387 -16.54 41.46 11.44
C PHE A 387 -16.04 41.75 12.86
N SER A 388 -15.89 40.71 13.69
CA SER A 388 -15.38 40.87 15.05
C SER A 388 -13.85 41.02 15.06
N PRO A 389 -13.26 41.93 15.87
CA PRO A 389 -11.81 42.05 15.97
C PRO A 389 -11.13 40.82 16.62
N LEU A 390 -10.81 39.80 15.82
CA LEU A 390 -9.98 38.67 16.22
C LEU A 390 -8.60 39.13 16.70
N GLN A 391 -8.24 38.78 17.94
CA GLN A 391 -6.88 38.93 18.46
C GLN A 391 -6.09 37.63 18.29
N GLY A 392 -5.39 37.52 17.17
CA GLY A 392 -4.49 36.41 16.86
C GLY A 392 -3.51 36.80 15.76
N GLY A 393 -4.05 37.05 14.56
CA GLY A 393 -3.27 37.49 13.40
C GLY A 393 -2.60 38.87 13.53
N ASN A 394 -1.59 39.09 12.69
CA ASN A 394 -0.76 40.28 12.61
C ASN A 394 -0.53 40.68 11.13
N PRO A 395 -1.01 41.84 10.66
CA PRO A 395 -1.79 42.83 11.40
C PRO A 395 -3.15 42.30 11.86
N ALA A 396 -3.63 42.79 13.02
CA ALA A 396 -4.87 42.32 13.64
C ALA A 396 -6.13 42.74 12.86
N SER A 397 -7.24 42.03 13.07
CA SER A 397 -8.54 42.40 12.48
C SER A 397 -9.00 43.77 12.99
N GLY A 398 -9.27 44.69 12.07
CA GLY A 398 -9.54 46.11 12.33
C GLY A 398 -8.29 47.02 12.29
N ALA A 399 -7.10 46.51 11.98
CA ALA A 399 -5.87 47.29 11.93
C ALA A 399 -5.83 48.26 10.74
N ASP A 400 -5.27 49.45 11.00
CA ASP A 400 -4.83 50.42 10.00
C ASP A 400 -3.50 49.95 9.39
N VAL A 401 -3.50 49.76 8.07
CA VAL A 401 -2.35 49.30 7.29
C VAL A 401 -1.73 50.43 6.46
N GLY A 402 -2.21 51.67 6.61
CA GLY A 402 -1.77 52.82 5.84
C GLY A 402 -2.21 52.78 4.36
N ASN A 403 -1.54 53.55 3.51
CA ASN A 403 -1.85 53.65 2.08
C ASN A 403 -1.11 52.56 1.28
N VAL A 404 -1.56 51.31 1.46
CA VAL A 404 -1.08 50.13 0.71
C VAL A 404 -2.23 49.51 -0.08
N THR A 405 -1.90 48.69 -1.08
CA THR A 405 -2.86 47.92 -1.90
C THR A 405 -2.78 46.41 -1.66
N GLN A 406 -1.90 45.98 -0.75
CA GLN A 406 -1.70 44.59 -0.37
C GLN A 406 -1.14 44.51 1.06
N VAL A 407 -1.51 43.47 1.80
CA VAL A 407 -0.92 43.17 3.11
C VAL A 407 -0.97 41.66 3.41
N THR A 408 0.07 41.16 4.06
CA THR A 408 0.12 39.80 4.60
C THR A 408 -0.34 39.81 6.05
N ILE A 409 -1.30 38.96 6.40
CA ILE A 409 -1.69 38.61 7.76
C ILE A 409 -0.91 37.34 8.14
N THR A 410 -0.28 37.33 9.31
CA THR A 410 0.53 36.22 9.86
C THR A 410 0.05 35.82 11.25
N GLY A 411 0.29 34.59 11.69
CA GLY A 411 -0.07 34.14 13.04
C GLY A 411 -1.56 33.77 13.21
N LEU A 412 -2.23 33.41 12.13
CA LEU A 412 -3.55 32.78 12.14
C LEU A 412 -3.45 31.30 12.51
N ILE A 413 -4.58 30.64 12.80
CA ILE A 413 -4.61 29.17 12.98
C ILE A 413 -4.33 28.52 11.61
N PRO A 414 -3.31 27.66 11.46
CA PRO A 414 -2.95 27.07 10.17
C PRO A 414 -4.10 26.25 9.56
N GLY A 415 -4.35 26.38 8.26
CA GLY A 415 -5.41 25.67 7.53
C GLY A 415 -6.84 26.18 7.80
N GLN A 416 -7.07 26.94 8.88
CA GLN A 416 -8.39 27.51 9.21
C GLN A 416 -8.85 28.50 8.14
N ILE A 417 -10.14 28.45 7.78
CA ILE A 417 -10.78 29.38 6.85
C ILE A 417 -11.09 30.71 7.55
N TYR A 418 -10.78 31.82 6.88
CA TYR A 418 -11.10 33.17 7.32
C TYR A 418 -11.82 33.96 6.22
N TYR A 419 -12.81 34.76 6.63
CA TYR A 419 -13.58 35.69 5.80
C TYR A 419 -13.05 37.11 5.97
N CYS A 420 -12.58 37.74 4.89
CA CYS A 420 -11.79 38.96 4.90
C CYS A 420 -12.46 40.10 4.12
N ALA A 421 -12.32 41.35 4.59
CA ALA A 421 -12.83 42.57 3.96
C ALA A 421 -11.93 43.80 4.26
N VAL A 422 -12.09 44.87 3.49
CA VAL A 422 -11.25 46.09 3.57
C VAL A 422 -12.11 47.36 3.56
N LYS A 423 -11.63 48.43 4.20
CA LYS A 423 -12.21 49.80 4.17
C LYS A 423 -11.19 50.83 3.68
N THR A 424 -11.64 51.94 3.10
CA THR A 424 -10.85 53.18 2.96
C THR A 424 -11.09 54.10 4.16
N TYR A 425 -10.15 55.01 4.42
CA TYR A 425 -10.38 56.17 5.29
C TYR A 425 -9.61 57.41 4.82
N ASN A 426 -10.05 58.60 5.20
CA ASN A 426 -9.25 59.84 5.13
C ASN A 426 -9.52 60.74 6.36
N VAL A 427 -9.27 62.06 6.25
CA VAL A 427 -9.48 63.02 7.34
C VAL A 427 -10.94 63.29 7.68
N ASP A 428 -11.87 62.97 6.77
CA ASP A 428 -13.30 63.24 6.89
C ASP A 428 -14.11 62.00 7.35
N GLY A 429 -13.56 60.78 7.23
CA GLY A 429 -14.22 59.56 7.73
C GLY A 429 -13.65 58.23 7.22
N GLU A 430 -14.38 57.14 7.47
CA GLU A 430 -14.18 55.80 6.89
C GLU A 430 -15.28 55.48 5.88
N SER A 431 -15.02 54.57 4.94
CA SER A 431 -16.06 53.95 4.10
C SER A 431 -16.85 52.86 4.83
N ASP A 432 -17.89 52.36 4.17
CA ASP A 432 -18.42 51.01 4.39
C ASP A 432 -17.38 49.92 4.05
N TYR A 433 -17.69 48.67 4.38
CA TYR A 433 -16.85 47.52 4.04
C TYR A 433 -16.90 47.20 2.54
N SER A 434 -15.81 46.65 2.00
CA SER A 434 -15.81 45.95 0.71
C SER A 434 -16.72 44.70 0.72
N ALA A 435 -16.95 44.12 -0.45
CA ALA A 435 -17.36 42.72 -0.53
C ALA A 435 -16.32 41.81 0.14
N HIS A 436 -16.76 40.71 0.75
CA HIS A 436 -15.88 39.77 1.44
C HIS A 436 -15.20 38.78 0.48
N ARG A 437 -14.13 38.15 0.96
CA ARG A 437 -13.44 37.00 0.33
C ARG A 437 -13.09 35.97 1.39
N SER A 438 -13.17 34.68 1.07
CA SER A 438 -12.79 33.58 1.96
C SER A 438 -11.57 32.84 1.43
N THR A 439 -10.65 32.48 2.31
CA THR A 439 -9.52 31.60 1.98
C THR A 439 -9.07 30.86 3.24
N SER A 440 -8.44 29.69 3.10
CA SER A 440 -7.71 29.05 4.20
C SER A 440 -6.41 29.82 4.46
N SER A 441 -6.03 29.94 5.73
CA SER A 441 -4.65 30.32 6.06
C SER A 441 -3.71 29.19 5.64
N GLY A 442 -2.46 29.54 5.31
CA GLY A 442 -1.45 28.54 4.99
C GLY A 442 -1.33 27.52 6.11
N SER A 443 -1.44 26.23 5.80
CA SER A 443 -0.91 25.16 6.67
C SER A 443 0.57 25.38 6.95
N GLY A 444 1.26 25.95 5.95
CA GLY A 444 2.69 26.17 5.89
C GLY A 444 3.29 25.12 4.96
N GLY A 445 3.95 25.58 3.90
CA GLY A 445 4.81 24.72 3.09
C GLY A 445 6.09 24.38 3.87
N VAL A 446 5.96 23.58 4.92
CA VAL A 446 7.10 22.97 5.59
C VAL A 446 7.71 21.95 4.62
N LEU A 447 9.03 21.88 4.61
CA LEU A 447 9.78 21.18 3.56
C LEU A 447 10.13 19.78 4.07
N PRO A 448 10.00 18.72 3.25
CA PRO A 448 10.48 17.39 3.61
C PRO A 448 11.94 17.47 4.07
N TYR A 449 12.20 17.19 5.35
CA TYR A 449 13.48 17.47 5.99
C TYR A 449 14.09 16.22 6.62
N ILE A 450 15.21 15.75 6.04
CA ILE A 450 15.93 14.57 6.54
C ILE A 450 16.67 14.90 7.85
N ILE A 451 16.06 14.51 8.97
CA ILE A 451 16.67 14.54 10.31
C ILE A 451 17.86 13.59 10.38
N SER A 452 17.76 12.37 9.84
CA SER A 452 18.87 11.41 9.73
C SER A 452 18.68 10.43 8.58
N LEU A 453 19.80 9.87 8.11
CA LEU A 453 19.84 8.62 7.35
C LEU A 453 20.39 7.56 8.29
N THR A 454 19.86 6.34 8.29
CA THR A 454 20.49 5.22 8.97
C THR A 454 20.36 3.93 8.14
N PRO A 455 21.46 3.22 7.85
CA PRO A 455 22.85 3.64 8.07
C PRO A 455 23.26 4.84 7.17
N GLU A 456 24.16 5.71 7.64
CA GLU A 456 24.70 6.81 6.80
C GLU A 456 25.71 6.31 5.73
N LYS A 457 26.03 5.01 5.71
CA LYS A 457 26.97 4.34 4.79
C LYS A 457 26.56 2.89 4.50
N GLY A 458 26.99 2.34 3.37
CA GLY A 458 26.79 0.93 3.00
C GLY A 458 27.09 0.67 1.51
N PRO A 459 27.07 -0.57 1.02
CA PRO A 459 27.22 -0.89 -0.39
C PRO A 459 26.04 -0.43 -1.27
N PRO A 460 26.13 -0.56 -2.61
CA PRO A 460 24.98 -0.42 -3.49
C PRO A 460 23.87 -1.42 -3.10
N GLY A 461 22.61 -0.99 -3.13
CA GLY A 461 21.50 -1.83 -2.67
C GLY A 461 21.24 -1.83 -1.15
N THR A 462 21.96 -1.02 -0.36
CA THR A 462 21.68 -0.82 1.08
C THR A 462 20.25 -0.31 1.33
N CYS A 463 19.49 -1.00 2.18
CA CYS A 463 18.30 -0.46 2.82
C CYS A 463 18.68 0.68 3.77
N MET A 464 17.96 1.80 3.71
CA MET A 464 18.13 2.90 4.65
C MET A 464 16.82 3.48 5.13
N LYS A 465 16.79 3.77 6.42
CA LYS A 465 15.78 4.56 7.10
C LYS A 465 16.12 6.03 6.96
N ILE A 466 15.26 6.76 6.26
CA ILE A 466 15.28 8.22 6.16
C ILE A 466 14.29 8.72 7.21
N ALA A 467 14.77 9.20 8.34
CA ALA A 467 13.92 9.83 9.37
C ALA A 467 13.88 11.34 9.15
N GLY A 468 12.71 11.95 9.37
CA GLY A 468 12.50 13.37 9.10
C GLY A 468 11.15 13.90 9.55
N THR A 469 10.72 14.97 8.90
CA THR A 469 9.39 15.57 9.03
C THR A 469 8.90 16.04 7.67
N ASP A 470 7.59 16.22 7.55
CA ASP A 470 6.92 16.89 6.42
C ASP A 470 7.13 16.13 5.10
N PHE A 471 7.19 14.79 5.18
CA PHE A 471 7.23 13.90 4.01
C PHE A 471 5.82 13.67 3.42
N GLY A 472 4.74 13.95 4.16
CA GLY A 472 3.36 13.68 3.78
C GLY A 472 3.00 12.20 3.78
N ASP A 473 1.70 11.91 3.70
CA ASP A 473 1.14 10.54 3.74
C ASP A 473 1.10 9.85 2.35
N THR A 474 1.58 10.52 1.30
CA THR A 474 1.58 10.03 -0.09
C THR A 474 3.01 9.88 -0.60
N GLU A 475 3.32 8.71 -1.17
CA GLU A 475 4.67 8.36 -1.63
C GLU A 475 5.22 9.38 -2.64
N GLY A 476 6.40 9.91 -2.33
CA GLY A 476 7.15 10.83 -3.19
C GLY A 476 8.27 10.14 -3.97
N ILE A 477 9.42 10.80 -4.11
CA ILE A 477 10.60 10.24 -4.80
C ILE A 477 11.85 10.43 -3.94
N ILE A 478 12.65 9.37 -3.77
CA ILE A 478 14.00 9.45 -3.20
C ILE A 478 15.02 9.53 -4.32
N ARG A 479 15.85 10.58 -4.35
CA ARG A 479 16.94 10.73 -5.33
C ARG A 479 18.32 10.70 -4.71
N PHE A 480 19.27 10.10 -5.43
CA PHE A 480 20.70 10.09 -5.16
C PHE A 480 21.44 11.01 -6.14
N ALA A 481 22.68 11.40 -5.82
CA ALA A 481 23.36 12.52 -6.50
C ALA A 481 23.75 12.30 -7.98
N ASN A 482 23.67 11.08 -8.50
CA ASN A 482 23.75 10.73 -9.92
C ASN A 482 22.42 10.92 -10.68
N GLY A 483 21.30 11.10 -9.98
CA GLY A 483 19.95 10.97 -10.54
C GLY A 483 19.35 9.56 -10.40
N GLY A 484 20.03 8.63 -9.73
CA GLY A 484 19.47 7.34 -9.35
C GLY A 484 18.32 7.52 -8.36
N ILE A 485 17.31 6.67 -8.47
CA ILE A 485 16.09 6.71 -7.66
C ILE A 485 16.13 5.52 -6.68
N GLY A 486 15.78 5.77 -5.41
CA GLY A 486 15.67 4.71 -4.42
C GLY A 486 14.47 3.80 -4.70
N THR A 487 14.64 2.49 -4.54
CA THR A 487 13.55 1.50 -4.73
C THR A 487 13.00 1.02 -3.39
N ASP A 488 12.04 0.10 -3.41
CA ASP A 488 11.52 -0.62 -2.24
C ASP A 488 11.08 0.38 -1.13
N VAL A 489 10.23 1.33 -1.52
CA VAL A 489 9.92 2.51 -0.72
C VAL A 489 8.70 2.25 0.18
N GLU A 490 8.90 2.25 1.49
CA GLU A 490 7.81 2.37 2.47
C GLU A 490 7.77 3.82 2.96
N TRP A 491 6.62 4.49 2.89
CA TRP A 491 6.51 5.94 3.11
C TRP A 491 5.58 6.29 4.27
N SER A 492 5.95 7.31 5.04
CA SER A 492 5.11 8.01 6.03
C SER A 492 5.65 9.43 6.26
N ASP A 493 4.84 10.33 6.82
CA ASP A 493 5.20 11.75 7.01
C ASP A 493 6.53 12.01 7.78
N THR A 494 7.00 11.05 8.58
CA THR A 494 8.21 11.21 9.41
C THR A 494 9.28 10.13 9.20
N THR A 495 8.98 9.04 8.50
CA THR A 495 9.91 7.93 8.25
C THR A 495 9.67 7.35 6.86
N ILE A 496 10.73 7.24 6.07
CA ILE A 496 10.73 6.52 4.80
C ILE A 496 11.79 5.43 4.88
N TYR A 497 11.45 4.19 4.54
CA TYR A 497 12.44 3.16 4.24
C TYR A 497 12.61 3.09 2.73
N CYS A 498 13.84 2.96 2.23
CA CYS A 498 14.11 2.79 0.80
C CYS A 498 15.46 2.11 0.57
N ARG A 499 15.68 1.60 -0.64
CA ARG A 499 16.93 0.99 -1.08
C ARG A 499 17.80 1.95 -1.88
N ALA A 500 19.10 2.00 -1.58
CA ALA A 500 20.10 2.67 -2.42
C ALA A 500 20.18 2.05 -3.82
N PRO A 501 20.35 2.85 -4.89
CA PRO A 501 20.62 2.34 -6.23
C PRO A 501 21.74 1.31 -6.28
N LEU A 502 21.64 0.36 -7.21
CA LEU A 502 22.65 -0.69 -7.43
C LEU A 502 23.90 -0.19 -8.16
N ASP A 503 23.92 1.06 -8.65
CA ASP A 503 25.12 1.69 -9.18
C ASP A 503 25.90 2.46 -8.10
N ASN A 504 27.23 2.28 -8.07
CA ASN A 504 28.11 2.80 -7.02
C ASN A 504 28.13 4.34 -6.93
N VAL A 505 27.42 4.93 -5.95
CA VAL A 505 27.47 6.38 -5.66
C VAL A 505 27.36 6.76 -4.19
N SER A 506 28.46 7.29 -3.63
CA SER A 506 28.38 8.25 -2.51
C SER A 506 27.78 9.57 -2.99
N GLY A 507 26.81 10.12 -2.27
CA GLY A 507 26.15 11.36 -2.69
C GLY A 507 25.05 11.85 -1.76
N SER A 508 24.50 13.04 -2.04
CA SER A 508 23.28 13.51 -1.38
C SER A 508 22.10 12.63 -1.79
N VAL A 509 21.46 12.03 -0.79
CA VAL A 509 20.06 11.65 -0.81
C VAL A 509 19.22 12.93 -0.75
N GLN A 510 18.09 12.96 -1.45
CA GLN A 510 17.06 14.01 -1.39
C GLN A 510 15.68 13.34 -1.34
N VAL A 511 14.80 13.83 -0.46
CA VAL A 511 13.38 13.46 -0.43
C VAL A 511 12.59 14.46 -1.27
N GLU A 512 11.71 13.98 -2.14
CA GLU A 512 10.77 14.79 -2.90
C GLU A 512 9.33 14.39 -2.56
N ALA A 513 8.76 15.02 -1.52
CA ALA A 513 7.40 14.72 -1.08
C ALA A 513 6.35 15.22 -2.08
N VAL A 514 5.22 14.53 -2.16
CA VAL A 514 4.00 15.04 -2.79
C VAL A 514 3.45 16.18 -1.92
N ARG A 515 3.05 17.29 -2.53
CA ARG A 515 2.50 18.43 -1.80
C ARG A 515 1.03 18.16 -1.43
N GLN A 516 0.69 18.17 -0.13
CA GLN A 516 -0.72 18.16 0.29
C GLN A 516 -1.49 19.31 -0.39
N GLY A 517 -2.63 18.97 -1.01
CA GLY A 517 -3.47 19.89 -1.76
C GLY A 517 -3.03 20.18 -3.21
N TYR A 518 -2.09 19.42 -3.79
CA TYR A 518 -1.74 19.45 -5.22
C TYR A 518 -1.48 18.03 -5.75
N GLY A 519 -2.52 17.20 -5.71
CA GLY A 519 -2.69 16.02 -6.56
C GLY A 519 -3.61 16.37 -7.73
N ASP A 520 -4.33 15.37 -8.26
CA ASP A 520 -5.57 15.59 -8.99
C ASP A 520 -6.79 15.69 -8.05
N ASP A 521 -7.85 16.32 -8.54
CA ASP A 521 -9.15 16.45 -7.86
C ASP A 521 -10.23 15.52 -8.44
N PHE A 522 -9.88 14.64 -9.36
CA PHE A 522 -10.83 13.87 -10.18
C PHE A 522 -11.81 13.03 -9.33
N GLU A 523 -11.40 12.61 -8.12
CA GLU A 523 -12.21 11.93 -7.12
C GLU A 523 -13.40 12.74 -6.57
N THR A 524 -13.49 14.06 -6.81
CA THR A 524 -14.74 14.82 -6.57
C THR A 524 -15.84 14.47 -7.57
N GLY A 525 -15.47 13.86 -8.71
CA GLY A 525 -16.33 13.61 -9.87
C GLY A 525 -16.47 14.82 -10.80
N ASP A 526 -15.75 15.92 -10.56
CA ASP A 526 -15.74 17.13 -11.40
C ASP A 526 -14.38 17.87 -11.33
N PHE A 527 -14.33 19.12 -11.81
CA PHE A 527 -13.16 20.00 -11.77
C PHE A 527 -13.41 21.18 -10.82
N SER A 528 -13.93 20.93 -9.61
CA SER A 528 -14.39 22.00 -8.70
C SER A 528 -13.42 22.35 -7.57
N ALA A 529 -12.40 21.53 -7.30
CA ALA A 529 -11.41 21.83 -6.26
C ALA A 529 -10.21 22.60 -6.82
N ASP A 530 -9.73 22.22 -8.01
CA ASP A 530 -8.62 22.87 -8.71
C ASP A 530 -9.05 23.61 -9.97
N ASN A 531 -8.25 24.62 -10.39
CA ASN A 531 -8.54 25.46 -11.56
C ASN A 531 -8.13 24.78 -12.88
N TRP A 532 -8.69 23.60 -13.14
CA TRP A 532 -8.53 22.88 -14.40
C TRP A 532 -9.34 23.54 -15.52
N GLN A 533 -8.74 23.65 -16.70
CA GLN A 533 -9.38 24.24 -17.88
C GLN A 533 -9.29 23.31 -19.07
N THR A 534 -10.45 22.98 -19.64
CA THR A 534 -10.57 22.21 -20.89
C THR A 534 -10.78 23.14 -22.09
N TYR A 535 -10.12 22.84 -23.21
CA TYR A 535 -10.33 23.54 -24.48
C TYR A 535 -9.89 22.72 -25.71
N GLY A 536 -10.26 23.16 -26.91
CA GLY A 536 -9.84 22.54 -28.18
C GLY A 536 -11.00 22.21 -29.11
N ASP A 537 -10.86 21.15 -29.90
CA ASP A 537 -11.91 20.61 -30.80
C ASP A 537 -12.92 19.70 -30.07
N THR A 538 -12.56 19.24 -28.87
CA THR A 538 -13.37 18.47 -27.93
C THR A 538 -12.86 18.67 -26.50
N ASP A 539 -13.75 18.64 -25.53
CA ASP A 539 -13.39 18.79 -24.12
C ASP A 539 -12.89 17.50 -23.46
N TRP A 540 -12.19 17.65 -22.34
CA TRP A 540 -11.91 16.57 -21.39
C TRP A 540 -13.02 16.46 -20.34
N THR A 541 -13.29 15.25 -19.85
CA THR A 541 -14.34 14.97 -18.87
C THR A 541 -13.86 13.97 -17.82
N VAL A 542 -14.08 14.28 -16.54
CA VAL A 542 -13.95 13.34 -15.42
C VAL A 542 -14.88 12.14 -15.63
N THR A 543 -14.40 10.92 -15.38
CA THR A 543 -15.13 9.68 -15.66
C THR A 543 -14.61 8.49 -14.86
N SER A 544 -15.52 7.59 -14.47
CA SER A 544 -15.17 6.27 -13.90
C SER A 544 -14.97 5.18 -14.98
N ASP A 545 -14.94 5.56 -16.26
CA ASP A 545 -14.65 4.69 -17.40
C ASP A 545 -13.12 4.54 -17.58
N GLN A 546 -12.55 3.52 -16.93
CA GLN A 546 -11.11 3.27 -16.75
C GLN A 546 -10.43 4.29 -15.84
N ALA A 547 -10.31 3.96 -14.55
CA ALA A 547 -9.36 4.60 -13.63
C ALA A 547 -8.07 3.75 -13.51
N HIS A 548 -7.03 4.33 -12.93
CA HIS A 548 -5.76 3.71 -12.54
C HIS A 548 -5.69 3.53 -11.02
N GLU A 549 -5.98 4.61 -10.29
CA GLU A 549 -6.17 4.65 -8.84
C GLU A 549 -7.59 5.21 -8.56
N GLY A 550 -8.12 5.09 -7.34
CA GLY A 550 -9.42 5.69 -6.99
C GLY A 550 -10.65 5.14 -7.74
N VAL A 551 -11.56 6.04 -8.11
CA VAL A 551 -12.86 5.81 -8.76
C VAL A 551 -12.98 6.58 -10.08
N TYR A 552 -12.25 7.68 -10.27
CA TYR A 552 -12.43 8.66 -11.35
C TYR A 552 -11.10 9.12 -11.96
N SER A 553 -10.96 8.96 -13.28
CA SER A 553 -9.89 9.54 -14.09
C SER A 553 -10.43 10.64 -15.01
N VAL A 554 -9.57 11.29 -15.82
CA VAL A 554 -10.04 12.22 -16.87
C VAL A 554 -9.76 11.68 -18.26
N ARG A 555 -10.80 11.68 -19.09
CA ARG A 555 -10.76 11.23 -20.49
C ARG A 555 -11.00 12.38 -21.47
N SER A 556 -10.22 12.46 -22.54
CA SER A 556 -10.47 13.37 -23.65
C SER A 556 -11.72 12.97 -24.44
N GLY A 557 -12.37 13.93 -25.08
CA GLY A 557 -13.32 13.66 -26.16
C GLY A 557 -12.66 13.04 -27.41
N ASP A 558 -13.49 12.68 -28.39
CA ASP A 558 -13.07 11.96 -29.59
C ASP A 558 -12.16 12.80 -30.50
N VAL A 559 -10.88 12.44 -30.59
CA VAL A 559 -9.88 13.14 -31.42
C VAL A 559 -9.86 12.68 -32.89
N THR A 560 -10.95 12.05 -33.36
CA THR A 560 -11.13 11.52 -34.73
C THR A 560 -10.68 12.49 -35.82
N GLY A 561 -9.94 12.01 -36.82
CA GLY A 561 -9.57 12.79 -38.01
C GLY A 561 -8.45 13.82 -37.83
N GLY A 562 -7.80 13.89 -36.66
CA GLY A 562 -6.69 14.82 -36.39
C GLY A 562 -7.05 16.03 -35.52
N LYS A 563 -8.17 15.95 -34.80
CA LYS A 563 -8.58 16.92 -33.77
C LYS A 563 -7.60 16.95 -32.60
N LEU A 564 -7.64 18.06 -31.86
CA LEU A 564 -6.81 18.33 -30.68
C LEU A 564 -7.69 18.65 -29.45
N SER A 565 -7.37 18.06 -28.31
CA SER A 565 -8.11 18.24 -27.05
C SER A 565 -7.12 18.54 -25.92
N TYR A 566 -7.34 19.63 -25.18
CA TYR A 566 -6.42 20.17 -24.19
C TYR A 566 -7.05 20.21 -22.80
N LEU A 567 -6.27 19.87 -21.80
CA LEU A 567 -6.56 20.02 -20.38
C LEU A 567 -5.38 20.78 -19.75
N GLU A 568 -5.66 21.80 -18.95
CA GLU A 568 -4.64 22.72 -18.44
C GLU A 568 -4.83 23.01 -16.95
N LEU A 569 -3.72 23.06 -16.21
CA LEU A 569 -3.65 23.42 -14.80
C LEU A 569 -2.58 24.50 -14.59
N SER A 570 -2.90 25.53 -13.81
CA SER A 570 -1.93 26.56 -13.41
C SER A 570 -1.51 26.36 -11.95
N VAL A 571 -0.24 26.02 -11.73
CA VAL A 571 0.32 25.67 -10.41
C VAL A 571 1.44 26.63 -10.02
N THR A 572 1.60 26.91 -8.73
CA THR A 572 2.78 27.64 -8.21
C THR A 572 3.63 26.72 -7.35
N ILE A 573 4.89 26.57 -7.78
CA ILE A 573 5.89 25.63 -7.29
C ILE A 573 7.02 26.44 -6.62
N PRO A 574 7.12 26.45 -5.28
CA PRO A 574 8.02 27.35 -4.55
C PRO A 574 9.50 26.92 -4.59
N ARG A 575 9.78 25.67 -4.98
CA ARG A 575 11.12 25.09 -5.17
C ARG A 575 11.08 24.01 -6.25
N PRO A 576 12.18 23.73 -6.98
CA PRO A 576 12.18 22.72 -8.02
C PRO A 576 11.75 21.35 -7.49
N GLY A 577 11.15 20.55 -8.36
CA GLY A 577 10.51 19.29 -8.03
C GLY A 577 10.14 18.55 -9.31
N SER A 578 9.05 17.80 -9.29
CA SER A 578 8.61 17.06 -10.49
C SER A 578 7.10 17.04 -10.68
N VAL A 579 6.70 16.71 -11.91
CA VAL A 579 5.33 16.37 -12.29
C VAL A 579 5.35 14.93 -12.80
N SER A 580 4.49 14.07 -12.23
CA SER A 580 4.25 12.73 -12.77
C SER A 580 2.76 12.43 -12.86
N PHE A 581 2.37 11.62 -13.84
CA PHE A 581 0.98 11.18 -14.03
C PHE A 581 0.97 9.86 -14.80
N TYR A 582 -0.08 9.07 -14.63
CA TYR A 582 -0.38 7.93 -15.49
C TYR A 582 -1.20 8.37 -16.70
N TYR A 583 -0.97 7.73 -17.84
CA TYR A 583 -1.71 8.00 -19.07
C TYR A 583 -2.00 6.72 -19.86
N LYS A 584 -3.08 6.78 -20.64
CA LYS A 584 -3.52 5.71 -21.55
C LYS A 584 -4.03 6.35 -22.85
N ALA A 585 -3.79 5.74 -23.99
CA ALA A 585 -4.26 6.28 -25.27
C ALA A 585 -4.62 5.16 -26.24
N THR A 586 -5.83 5.23 -26.83
CA THR A 586 -6.27 4.22 -27.80
C THR A 586 -5.54 4.35 -29.13
N ARG A 587 -5.53 3.26 -29.91
CA ARG A 587 -4.89 3.20 -31.23
C ARG A 587 -5.43 4.31 -32.14
N GLY A 588 -4.58 5.27 -32.47
CA GLY A 588 -4.95 6.42 -33.30
C GLY A 588 -4.91 7.76 -32.56
N ALA A 589 -4.74 7.76 -31.24
CA ALA A 589 -4.49 8.96 -30.43
C ALA A 589 -3.07 8.95 -29.84
N GLY A 590 -2.54 10.13 -29.52
CA GLY A 590 -1.32 10.32 -28.75
C GLY A 590 -1.47 11.48 -27.76
N LEU A 591 -0.78 11.39 -26.61
CA LEU A 591 -0.81 12.39 -25.55
C LEU A 591 0.56 13.09 -25.44
N ARG A 592 0.57 14.37 -25.07
CA ARG A 592 1.78 15.17 -24.80
C ARG A 592 1.55 16.10 -23.60
N LEU A 593 2.55 16.27 -22.75
CA LEU A 593 2.61 17.35 -21.75
C LEU A 593 3.41 18.55 -22.30
N TYR A 594 2.97 19.75 -21.96
CA TYR A 594 3.71 21.00 -22.11
C TYR A 594 3.84 21.67 -20.75
N ILE A 595 4.96 22.33 -20.49
CA ILE A 595 5.19 23.16 -19.31
C ILE A 595 5.54 24.56 -19.83
N ASP A 596 4.75 25.57 -19.48
CA ASP A 596 4.87 26.96 -19.98
C ASP A 596 4.86 27.06 -21.52
N GLY A 597 4.10 26.18 -22.16
CA GLY A 597 4.08 26.01 -23.62
C GLY A 597 5.33 25.34 -24.23
N VAL A 598 6.32 24.99 -23.43
CA VAL A 598 7.50 24.22 -23.85
C VAL A 598 7.16 22.72 -23.85
N HIS A 599 7.42 22.06 -24.97
CA HIS A 599 7.15 20.63 -25.16
C HIS A 599 8.28 19.77 -24.57
N ASN A 600 8.10 19.31 -23.33
CA ASN A 600 8.97 18.31 -22.71
C ASN A 600 8.54 16.90 -23.16
N MET A 601 9.47 16.15 -23.76
CA MET A 601 9.14 14.94 -24.51
C MET A 601 8.96 13.70 -23.64
N LEU A 602 7.88 12.95 -23.87
CA LEU A 602 7.83 11.48 -23.92
C LEU A 602 6.55 11.04 -24.67
N GLY A 603 6.36 9.75 -24.96
CA GLY A 603 5.04 9.22 -25.36
C GLY A 603 4.66 9.18 -26.84
N GLY A 604 5.60 8.98 -27.78
CA GLY A 604 5.30 8.85 -29.23
C GLY A 604 4.55 7.58 -29.68
N SER A 605 4.03 6.78 -28.74
CA SER A 605 3.37 5.50 -28.95
C SER A 605 2.19 5.36 -28.01
N SER A 606 0.99 5.17 -28.54
CA SER A 606 -0.24 4.91 -27.77
C SER A 606 -0.09 3.59 -27.01
N PRO A 607 0.06 3.58 -25.67
CA PRO A 607 0.16 2.34 -24.93
C PRO A 607 -1.24 1.72 -24.83
N SER A 608 -1.35 0.40 -25.03
CA SER A 608 -2.63 -0.30 -24.95
C SER A 608 -3.20 -0.34 -23.53
N ASP A 609 -2.38 -0.04 -22.53
CA ASP A 609 -2.76 0.08 -21.13
C ASP A 609 -2.07 1.27 -20.45
N TRP A 610 -2.34 1.50 -19.17
CA TRP A 610 -1.75 2.59 -18.38
C TRP A 610 -0.22 2.59 -18.42
N SER A 611 0.38 3.79 -18.43
CA SER A 611 1.82 4.02 -18.41
C SER A 611 2.14 5.31 -17.67
N ARG A 612 3.16 5.31 -16.79
CA ARG A 612 3.58 6.52 -16.05
C ARG A 612 4.45 7.43 -16.92
N LEU A 613 4.18 8.73 -16.90
CA LEU A 613 5.07 9.77 -17.41
C LEU A 613 5.61 10.60 -16.25
N PHE A 614 6.85 11.08 -16.38
CA PHE A 614 7.56 11.86 -15.37
C PHE A 614 8.37 12.98 -16.05
N THR A 615 8.43 14.16 -15.45
CA THR A 615 9.34 15.24 -15.82
C THR A 615 9.72 16.10 -14.62
N GLU A 616 10.95 16.63 -14.63
CA GLU A 616 11.40 17.68 -13.72
C GLU A 616 10.65 19.01 -14.00
N ILE A 617 10.50 19.84 -12.97
CA ILE A 617 9.96 21.21 -13.05
C ILE A 617 10.71 22.14 -12.08
N GLU A 618 10.87 23.40 -12.47
CA GLU A 618 11.64 24.41 -11.73
C GLU A 618 10.79 25.12 -10.65
N ALA A 619 11.40 26.09 -9.95
CA ALA A 619 10.66 26.99 -9.08
C ALA A 619 10.03 28.15 -9.88
N GLY A 620 8.70 28.30 -9.77
CA GLY A 620 7.94 29.33 -10.47
C GLY A 620 6.43 29.10 -10.40
N THR A 621 5.67 30.05 -10.95
CA THR A 621 4.29 29.78 -11.39
C THR A 621 4.38 29.20 -12.80
N HIS A 622 3.81 28.01 -12.98
CA HIS A 622 3.89 27.22 -14.20
C HIS A 622 2.50 26.84 -14.72
N THR A 623 2.39 26.72 -16.04
CA THR A 623 1.18 26.21 -16.69
C THR A 623 1.47 24.83 -17.27
N LEU A 624 0.75 23.81 -16.79
CA LEU A 624 0.83 22.42 -17.24
C LEU A 624 -0.31 22.16 -18.23
N THR A 625 0.02 21.80 -19.48
CA THR A 625 -0.98 21.54 -20.51
C THR A 625 -0.85 20.12 -21.06
N TRP A 626 -1.84 19.27 -20.82
CA TRP A 626 -1.98 17.94 -21.45
C TRP A 626 -2.76 18.07 -22.76
N ARG A 627 -2.18 17.59 -23.86
CA ARG A 627 -2.75 17.68 -25.22
C ARG A 627 -2.90 16.29 -25.83
N CYS A 628 -4.14 15.83 -25.98
CA CYS A 628 -4.45 14.67 -26.81
C CYS A 628 -4.54 15.10 -28.28
N GLU A 629 -3.92 14.34 -29.19
CA GLU A 629 -3.97 14.57 -30.64
C GLU A 629 -4.34 13.29 -31.40
N GLY A 630 -5.24 13.42 -32.38
CA GLY A 630 -5.53 12.34 -33.31
C GLY A 630 -4.46 12.21 -34.39
N PHE A 631 -4.06 10.99 -34.73
CA PHE A 631 -3.15 10.72 -35.83
C PHE A 631 -3.83 10.97 -37.19
N PRO A 632 -3.25 11.80 -38.09
CA PRO A 632 -3.89 12.17 -39.35
C PRO A 632 -4.23 10.98 -40.28
N PRO A 633 -5.19 11.12 -41.22
CA PRO A 633 -5.61 10.08 -42.17
C PRO A 633 -4.52 9.48 -43.09
N HIS A 634 -3.30 10.02 -43.07
CA HIS A 634 -2.14 9.54 -43.84
C HIS A 634 -1.07 8.83 -42.98
N TRP A 635 -1.31 8.65 -41.68
CA TRP A 635 -0.44 7.90 -40.78
C TRP A 635 -0.77 6.39 -40.79
N PRO A 636 0.15 5.50 -40.35
CA PRO A 636 -0.09 4.05 -40.38
C PRO A 636 -1.27 3.57 -39.53
N ASN A 637 -1.62 4.30 -38.48
CA ASN A 637 -2.77 4.08 -37.62
C ASN A 637 -3.53 5.42 -37.48
N PRO A 638 -4.42 5.79 -38.42
CA PRO A 638 -5.13 7.06 -38.35
C PRO A 638 -6.22 7.04 -37.26
N ALA A 639 -6.57 8.21 -36.72
CA ALA A 639 -7.59 8.38 -35.69
C ALA A 639 -9.00 8.02 -36.19
N ASP A 640 -9.67 7.14 -35.45
CA ASP A 640 -11.04 6.67 -35.65
C ASP A 640 -12.01 7.20 -34.58
N GLU A 641 -13.24 6.68 -34.53
CA GLU A 641 -14.30 7.07 -33.58
C GLU A 641 -14.06 6.62 -32.13
N ASN A 642 -12.99 5.86 -31.85
CA ASN A 642 -12.60 5.42 -30.51
C ASN A 642 -11.26 6.02 -30.05
N SER A 643 -10.67 6.92 -30.84
CA SER A 643 -9.38 7.56 -30.57
C SER A 643 -9.52 8.64 -29.48
N ARG A 644 -8.95 8.39 -28.31
CA ARG A 644 -9.01 9.19 -27.07
C ARG A 644 -7.74 9.02 -26.24
N CYS A 645 -7.53 9.93 -25.30
CA CYS A 645 -6.53 9.82 -24.24
C CYS A 645 -7.21 9.84 -22.86
N TRP A 646 -6.55 9.25 -21.86
CA TRP A 646 -6.86 9.37 -20.44
C TRP A 646 -5.61 9.86 -19.70
N ILE A 647 -5.80 10.60 -18.61
CA ILE A 647 -4.80 10.80 -17.55
C ILE A 647 -5.39 10.48 -16.18
N ASP A 648 -4.52 10.13 -15.26
CA ASP A 648 -4.84 9.80 -13.87
C ASP A 648 -3.60 9.93 -12.98
N ASP A 649 -3.80 9.97 -11.67
CA ASP A 649 -2.74 10.06 -10.64
C ASP A 649 -1.70 11.18 -10.88
N VAL A 650 -2.18 12.42 -10.99
CA VAL A 650 -1.38 13.62 -11.26
C VAL A 650 -0.69 14.13 -9.97
N LYS A 651 0.50 13.61 -9.67
CA LYS A 651 1.30 13.98 -8.50
C LYS A 651 2.33 15.09 -8.82
N ILE A 652 2.33 16.18 -8.03
CA ILE A 652 3.32 17.27 -8.10
C ILE A 652 4.16 17.30 -6.81
N THR A 653 5.49 17.14 -6.95
CA THR A 653 6.42 17.02 -5.80
C THR A 653 7.28 18.26 -5.57
N GLN A 654 7.88 18.39 -4.37
CA GLN A 654 8.87 19.43 -4.04
C GLN A 654 10.16 18.86 -3.44
N ARG A 655 11.33 19.33 -3.88
CA ARG A 655 12.64 18.91 -3.34
C ARG A 655 12.89 19.44 -1.92
N GLY A 656 13.12 18.50 -1.01
CA GLY A 656 13.42 18.72 0.39
C GLY A 656 14.87 19.03 0.73
N GLY A 657 15.20 18.90 2.02
CA GLY A 657 16.57 18.91 2.53
C GLY A 657 17.31 17.61 2.17
N GLY A 658 18.60 17.71 1.83
CA GLY A 658 19.43 16.56 1.49
C GLY A 658 20.46 16.20 2.56
N ARG A 659 20.78 14.90 2.67
CA ARG A 659 21.86 14.34 3.50
C ARG A 659 22.75 13.43 2.66
N THR A 660 24.02 13.28 3.02
CA THR A 660 24.95 12.42 2.27
C THR A 660 24.87 10.97 2.75
N PHE A 661 24.49 10.05 1.87
CA PHE A 661 24.79 8.62 2.02
C PHE A 661 26.16 8.32 1.41
N SER A 662 26.96 7.53 2.11
CA SER A 662 28.33 7.20 1.68
C SER A 662 28.40 5.74 1.23
N VAL A 663 28.44 5.51 -0.09
CA VAL A 663 28.68 4.16 -0.61
C VAL A 663 30.08 3.68 -0.23
N THR A 664 30.15 2.53 0.42
CA THR A 664 31.37 1.84 0.86
C THR A 664 31.35 0.40 0.38
N ASP A 665 32.48 -0.09 -0.14
CA ASP A 665 32.63 -1.53 -0.44
C ASP A 665 32.41 -2.38 0.82
N PRO A 666 31.78 -3.57 0.72
CA PRO A 666 31.63 -4.48 1.85
C PRO A 666 32.94 -4.85 2.52
N VAL A 667 32.92 -4.87 3.84
CA VAL A 667 34.07 -5.20 4.70
C VAL A 667 33.95 -6.63 5.19
N ILE A 668 35.05 -7.38 5.07
CA ILE A 668 35.19 -8.70 5.71
C ILE A 668 35.85 -8.49 7.08
N LEU A 669 35.08 -8.75 8.14
CA LEU A 669 35.52 -8.75 9.53
C LEU A 669 35.85 -10.18 9.97
N GLN A 670 36.88 -10.32 10.79
CA GLN A 670 37.39 -11.60 11.29
C GLN A 670 37.11 -11.73 12.79
N VAL A 671 36.68 -12.91 13.22
CA VAL A 671 36.47 -13.30 14.62
C VAL A 671 37.36 -14.52 14.94
N ASP A 672 38.09 -14.44 16.04
CA ASP A 672 38.99 -15.51 16.53
C ASP A 672 39.09 -15.42 18.06
N LEU A 673 38.64 -16.48 18.75
CA LEU A 673 38.70 -16.60 20.20
C LEU A 673 40.14 -16.61 20.74
N ALA A 674 41.13 -16.97 19.91
CA ALA A 674 42.55 -17.00 20.26
C ALA A 674 43.23 -15.62 20.24
N ASN A 675 42.54 -14.53 19.85
CA ASN A 675 43.13 -13.19 19.87
C ASN A 675 43.53 -12.77 21.29
N SER A 676 44.85 -12.79 21.52
CA SER A 676 45.49 -12.44 22.79
C SER A 676 46.30 -11.13 22.72
N SER A 677 46.16 -10.36 21.63
CA SER A 677 46.86 -9.09 21.42
C SER A 677 46.33 -7.94 22.31
N GLY A 678 45.08 -8.01 22.73
CA GLY A 678 44.37 -6.92 23.42
C GLY A 678 43.96 -5.75 22.50
N ILE A 679 44.08 -5.92 21.18
CA ILE A 679 43.56 -5.02 20.15
C ILE A 679 42.56 -5.83 19.32
N GLU A 680 41.37 -5.28 19.11
CA GLU A 680 40.30 -5.88 18.32
C GLU A 680 39.75 -4.82 17.36
N ASN A 681 39.78 -5.09 16.06
CA ASN A 681 39.23 -4.21 15.02
C ASN A 681 38.69 -4.97 13.80
N GLY A 682 38.55 -6.29 13.89
CA GLY A 682 38.05 -7.15 12.81
C GLY A 682 39.02 -7.41 11.66
N THR A 683 40.22 -6.85 11.64
CA THR A 683 41.23 -7.22 10.63
C THR A 683 41.87 -8.56 10.93
N LEU A 684 42.42 -9.24 9.92
CA LEU A 684 43.13 -10.52 10.07
C LEU A 684 44.33 -10.48 11.04
N GLU A 685 44.89 -9.31 11.33
CA GLU A 685 45.97 -9.14 12.33
C GLU A 685 45.42 -8.91 13.76
N TYR A 686 44.18 -8.41 13.88
CA TYR A 686 43.52 -8.04 15.14
C TYR A 686 42.00 -8.37 15.12
N PRO A 687 41.62 -9.65 14.95
CA PRO A 687 40.22 -10.07 14.86
C PRO A 687 39.44 -9.79 16.16
N PHE A 688 38.12 -9.81 16.13
CA PHE A 688 37.32 -9.71 17.36
C PHE A 688 37.42 -11.01 18.17
N SER A 689 37.48 -10.90 19.50
CA SER A 689 37.48 -12.08 20.40
C SER A 689 36.08 -12.64 20.68
N LYS A 690 35.05 -12.03 20.07
CA LYS A 690 33.62 -12.22 20.32
C LYS A 690 32.82 -12.03 19.04
N ILE A 691 31.89 -12.95 18.76
CA ILE A 691 31.03 -12.94 17.57
C ILE A 691 30.15 -11.69 17.56
N GLN A 692 29.52 -11.37 18.71
CA GLN A 692 28.65 -10.19 18.79
C GLN A 692 29.42 -8.90 18.46
N ARG A 693 30.71 -8.80 18.79
CA ARG A 693 31.54 -7.63 18.42
C ARG A 693 31.83 -7.53 16.92
N GLY A 694 31.86 -8.65 16.21
CA GLY A 694 31.90 -8.66 14.75
C GLY A 694 30.62 -8.06 14.16
N ILE A 695 29.47 -8.51 14.66
CA ILE A 695 28.14 -8.00 14.25
C ILE A 695 27.95 -6.53 14.65
N ASP A 696 28.36 -6.11 15.86
CA ASP A 696 28.25 -4.73 16.34
C ASP A 696 29.14 -3.74 15.54
N ALA A 697 30.22 -4.23 14.90
CA ALA A 697 31.09 -3.47 13.99
C ALA A 697 30.57 -3.44 12.53
N THR A 698 29.44 -4.11 12.35
CA THR A 698 28.49 -4.25 11.27
C THR A 698 28.10 -3.06 10.37
N THR A 699 27.97 -3.21 9.06
CA THR A 699 26.94 -2.52 8.25
C THR A 699 26.36 -3.49 7.23
N GLU A 700 25.19 -3.18 6.67
CA GLU A 700 24.54 -4.00 5.65
C GLU A 700 25.51 -4.42 4.52
N GLY A 701 25.45 -5.69 4.11
CA GLY A 701 26.29 -6.32 3.10
C GLY A 701 27.70 -6.72 3.58
N ASP A 702 28.15 -6.28 4.75
CA ASP A 702 29.42 -6.71 5.33
C ASP A 702 29.38 -8.21 5.73
N THR A 703 30.55 -8.83 5.85
CA THR A 703 30.70 -10.26 6.17
C THR A 703 31.52 -10.46 7.44
N VAL A 704 31.02 -11.26 8.38
CA VAL A 704 31.72 -11.69 9.59
C VAL A 704 32.14 -13.15 9.41
N ILE A 705 33.45 -13.39 9.33
CA ILE A 705 34.05 -14.73 9.25
C ILE A 705 34.54 -15.15 10.64
N VAL A 706 34.05 -16.30 11.12
CA VAL A 706 34.36 -16.87 12.43
C VAL A 706 35.34 -18.04 12.27
N SER A 707 36.44 -17.99 13.01
CA SER A 707 37.44 -19.07 13.08
C SER A 707 36.97 -20.19 14.00
N GLU A 708 37.43 -21.43 13.77
CA GLU A 708 37.13 -22.59 14.63
C GLU A 708 37.32 -22.30 16.13
N GLY A 709 36.34 -22.67 16.95
CA GLY A 709 36.31 -22.43 18.39
C GLY A 709 34.91 -22.56 19.00
N GLU A 710 34.83 -22.66 20.33
CA GLU A 710 33.57 -22.67 21.07
C GLU A 710 33.30 -21.30 21.71
N TYR A 711 32.36 -20.57 21.13
CA TYR A 711 31.99 -19.21 21.49
C TYR A 711 30.80 -19.22 22.44
N PHE A 712 31.08 -19.17 23.74
CA PHE A 712 30.07 -19.00 24.78
C PHE A 712 29.46 -17.59 24.73
N GLU A 713 28.36 -17.47 24.01
CA GLU A 713 27.64 -16.25 23.60
C GLU A 713 26.20 -16.58 23.20
N GLN A 714 25.26 -15.68 23.53
CA GLN A 714 23.99 -15.56 22.81
C GLN A 714 24.16 -14.41 21.83
N VAL A 715 23.88 -14.66 20.54
CA VAL A 715 24.21 -13.78 19.43
C VAL A 715 22.94 -13.18 18.85
N LYS A 716 22.95 -11.88 18.58
CA LYS A 716 21.82 -11.12 18.04
C LYS A 716 22.20 -10.43 16.73
N PHE A 717 21.38 -10.66 15.70
CA PHE A 717 21.22 -9.85 14.50
C PHE A 717 20.19 -8.73 14.73
N GLY A 718 20.27 -7.65 13.96
CA GLY A 718 19.36 -6.51 14.09
C GLY A 718 19.74 -5.47 15.15
N GLY A 719 19.10 -4.31 15.09
CA GLY A 719 19.45 -3.10 15.84
C GLY A 719 18.36 -2.03 15.76
N SER A 720 18.71 -0.74 15.87
CA SER A 720 17.74 0.35 15.64
C SER A 720 17.28 0.47 14.19
N ASP A 721 18.09 -0.07 13.28
CA ASP A 721 17.98 -0.03 11.83
C ASP A 721 18.58 -1.35 11.32
N ALA A 722 17.85 -2.09 10.47
CA ALA A 722 18.23 -3.44 10.07
C ALA A 722 19.46 -3.45 9.14
N ASN A 723 20.41 -4.37 9.38
CA ASN A 723 21.55 -4.64 8.51
C ASN A 723 21.48 -6.11 8.08
N ASP A 724 21.19 -6.37 6.80
CA ASP A 724 21.36 -7.70 6.21
C ASP A 724 22.86 -7.99 6.07
N ILE A 725 23.37 -9.02 6.76
CA ILE A 725 24.80 -9.36 6.78
C ILE A 725 25.04 -10.85 6.63
N ILE A 726 26.27 -11.22 6.25
CA ILE A 726 26.69 -12.61 6.18
C ILE A 726 27.50 -12.95 7.43
N LEU A 727 27.00 -13.84 8.28
CA LEU A 727 27.76 -14.46 9.37
C LEU A 727 28.09 -15.90 8.97
N GLN A 728 29.38 -16.22 8.85
CA GLN A 728 29.84 -17.54 8.40
C GLN A 728 31.07 -18.03 9.16
N SER A 729 31.34 -19.33 9.11
CA SER A 729 32.66 -19.89 9.46
C SER A 729 33.71 -19.63 8.37
N THR A 730 34.97 -20.04 8.61
CA THR A 730 36.09 -19.89 7.66
C THR A 730 35.91 -20.65 6.35
N ASP A 731 35.18 -21.76 6.36
CA ASP A 731 34.64 -22.42 5.16
C ASP A 731 33.29 -23.05 5.53
N PRO A 732 32.16 -22.48 5.09
CA PRO A 732 30.84 -22.95 5.49
C PRO A 732 30.40 -24.23 4.78
N PHE A 733 31.22 -24.79 3.87
CA PHE A 733 30.92 -26.02 3.13
C PHE A 733 31.75 -27.23 3.59
N ASP A 734 32.74 -27.04 4.47
CA ASP A 734 33.50 -28.13 5.10
C ASP A 734 32.85 -28.49 6.44
N GLU A 735 32.15 -29.64 6.50
CA GLU A 735 31.48 -30.13 7.72
C GLU A 735 32.40 -30.21 8.94
N GLY A 736 33.70 -30.45 8.74
CA GLY A 736 34.71 -30.45 9.79
C GLY A 736 34.90 -29.06 10.39
N ILE A 737 34.92 -28.01 9.57
CA ILE A 737 34.99 -26.61 10.02
C ILE A 737 33.66 -26.17 10.65
N VAL A 738 32.51 -26.56 10.08
CA VAL A 738 31.18 -26.31 10.66
C VAL A 738 31.07 -26.89 12.08
N ALA A 739 31.45 -28.16 12.25
CA ALA A 739 31.37 -28.86 13.54
C ALA A 739 32.31 -28.30 14.62
N HIS A 740 33.40 -27.62 14.24
CA HIS A 740 34.34 -26.99 15.17
C HIS A 740 34.13 -25.48 15.33
N THR A 741 33.23 -24.85 14.58
CA THR A 741 32.88 -23.42 14.71
C THR A 741 31.53 -23.29 15.41
N ILE A 742 31.55 -23.27 16.75
CA ILE A 742 30.38 -23.48 17.61
C ILE A 742 29.98 -22.18 18.32
N ILE A 743 28.71 -21.77 18.17
CA ILE A 743 28.05 -20.78 19.03
C ILE A 743 27.30 -21.54 20.13
N ASN A 744 27.63 -21.25 21.39
CA ASN A 744 27.04 -21.94 22.55
C ASN A 744 26.35 -20.93 23.49
N GLY A 745 25.02 -21.00 23.58
CA GLY A 745 24.19 -20.11 24.43
C GLY A 745 24.45 -20.27 25.94
N GLY A 746 25.13 -21.34 26.35
CA GLY A 746 25.64 -21.53 27.71
C GLY A 746 24.67 -22.17 28.71
N ASN A 747 23.51 -22.68 28.27
CA ASN A 747 22.57 -23.41 29.14
C ASN A 747 22.86 -24.91 29.16
N ASP A 748 23.58 -25.36 30.18
CA ASP A 748 23.68 -26.78 30.53
C ASP A 748 22.44 -27.24 31.30
N ARG A 749 21.71 -28.19 30.72
CA ARG A 749 20.49 -28.82 31.26
C ARG A 749 20.71 -29.59 32.56
N ASP A 750 21.91 -30.14 32.77
CA ASP A 750 22.23 -30.98 33.93
C ASP A 750 23.01 -30.21 35.02
N ALA A 751 23.29 -28.91 34.81
CA ALA A 751 23.99 -28.06 35.76
C ALA A 751 23.21 -27.91 37.09
N PRO A 752 23.78 -28.31 38.25
CA PRO A 752 23.08 -28.29 39.54
C PRO A 752 22.95 -26.87 40.12
N GLY A 753 22.00 -26.11 39.57
CA GLY A 753 21.71 -24.72 39.89
C GLY A 753 21.57 -23.89 38.62
N PHE A 754 20.38 -23.94 38.01
CA PHE A 754 20.02 -23.28 36.75
C PHE A 754 20.74 -21.93 36.52
N PRO A 755 21.48 -21.77 35.41
CA PRO A 755 21.96 -20.47 34.93
C PRO A 755 20.80 -19.49 34.72
N GLN A 756 21.12 -18.19 34.76
CA GLN A 756 20.11 -17.12 34.63
C GLN A 756 19.93 -16.62 33.17
N ASN A 757 20.59 -17.25 32.19
CA ASN A 757 20.58 -16.85 30.78
C ASN A 757 19.50 -17.57 29.95
N ARG A 758 18.23 -17.30 30.24
CA ARG A 758 17.12 -17.73 29.35
C ARG A 758 17.13 -16.89 28.07
N GLY A 759 17.12 -17.57 26.93
CA GLY A 759 17.02 -17.00 25.58
C GLY A 759 17.58 -17.95 24.50
N PRO A 760 17.27 -17.69 23.22
CA PRO A 760 17.88 -18.37 22.07
C PRO A 760 19.41 -18.22 22.03
N THR A 761 20.10 -19.13 21.33
CA THR A 761 21.53 -18.97 21.03
C THR A 761 21.77 -17.99 19.89
N VAL A 762 20.93 -17.99 18.85
CA VAL A 762 20.91 -16.98 17.78
C VAL A 762 19.52 -16.35 17.69
N ARG A 763 19.48 -15.02 17.65
CA ARG A 763 18.23 -14.26 17.48
C ARG A 763 18.33 -13.26 16.33
N PHE A 764 17.23 -13.16 15.57
CA PHE A 764 16.96 -12.07 14.64
C PHE A 764 15.94 -11.08 15.22
N ASP A 765 15.82 -9.88 14.63
CA ASP A 765 14.79 -8.89 14.99
C ASP A 765 13.58 -8.91 14.05
N GLY A 766 13.57 -9.79 13.05
CA GLY A 766 12.44 -10.03 12.14
C GLY A 766 12.32 -9.04 10.99
N GLN A 767 13.33 -8.18 10.79
CA GLN A 767 13.41 -7.20 9.69
C GLN A 767 14.45 -7.57 8.63
N GLU A 768 15.20 -8.64 8.85
CA GLU A 768 16.25 -9.11 7.95
C GLU A 768 15.63 -9.80 6.73
N THR A 769 16.16 -9.51 5.54
CA THR A 769 15.76 -10.14 4.28
C THR A 769 16.61 -11.37 3.96
N SER A 770 16.30 -12.09 2.89
CA SER A 770 17.07 -13.26 2.43
C SER A 770 18.54 -12.98 2.06
N ARG A 771 18.95 -11.70 2.03
CA ARG A 771 20.35 -11.26 1.91
C ARG A 771 21.12 -11.30 3.22
N CYS A 772 20.43 -11.35 4.36
CA CYS A 772 21.03 -11.73 5.63
C CYS A 772 21.25 -13.26 5.60
N MET A 773 22.44 -13.71 5.95
CA MET A 773 22.84 -15.11 5.83
C MET A 773 23.54 -15.60 7.09
N LEU A 774 23.11 -16.76 7.58
CA LEU A 774 23.74 -17.51 8.66
C LEU A 774 24.23 -18.84 8.07
N MET A 775 25.56 -18.99 7.94
CA MET A 775 26.17 -20.05 7.14
C MET A 775 27.21 -20.89 7.87
N GLY A 776 27.11 -22.22 7.80
CA GLY A 776 28.22 -23.10 8.16
C GLY A 776 28.65 -23.07 9.63
N LEU A 777 27.70 -22.95 10.56
CA LEU A 777 27.96 -22.80 11.99
C LEU A 777 27.19 -23.82 12.83
N THR A 778 27.81 -24.31 13.91
CA THR A 778 27.14 -25.14 14.91
C THR A 778 26.49 -24.26 15.98
N ILE A 779 25.23 -24.51 16.34
CA ILE A 779 24.41 -23.66 17.22
C ILE A 779 23.80 -24.52 18.32
N THR A 780 24.21 -24.30 19.57
CA THR A 780 23.87 -25.16 20.71
C THR A 780 23.67 -24.39 22.02
N GLY A 781 23.23 -25.07 23.09
CA GLY A 781 23.14 -24.52 24.45
C GLY A 781 22.09 -23.42 24.66
N GLY A 782 21.10 -23.30 23.79
CA GLY A 782 20.02 -22.31 23.88
C GLY A 782 18.82 -22.79 24.71
N TYR A 783 18.10 -21.84 25.31
CA TYR A 783 16.89 -22.11 26.11
C TYR A 783 15.83 -21.02 25.85
N GLY A 784 14.89 -21.28 24.95
CA GLY A 784 13.74 -20.41 24.66
C GLY A 784 12.71 -20.40 25.78
N TYR A 785 12.06 -19.26 26.04
CA TYR A 785 11.15 -19.07 27.18
C TYR A 785 9.96 -18.13 26.89
N GLU A 786 8.81 -18.41 27.52
CA GLU A 786 7.47 -17.88 27.23
C GLU A 786 7.22 -16.38 27.60
N THR A 787 8.24 -15.52 27.56
CA THR A 787 8.08 -14.09 27.87
C THR A 787 8.63 -13.18 26.77
N SER A 788 7.95 -13.21 25.62
CA SER A 788 8.09 -12.31 24.45
C SER A 788 9.44 -12.32 23.72
N PHE A 789 9.41 -12.51 22.40
CA PHE A 789 10.56 -12.39 21.48
C PHE A 789 11.80 -13.27 21.75
N LEU A 790 11.66 -14.32 22.56
CA LEU A 790 12.76 -15.19 23.01
C LEU A 790 12.32 -16.66 22.93
N ALA A 791 11.66 -16.98 21.81
CA ALA A 791 10.79 -18.13 21.66
C ALA A 791 11.56 -19.43 21.38
N GLY A 792 12.28 -19.49 20.26
CA GLY A 792 13.12 -20.64 19.89
C GLY A 792 14.31 -20.89 20.82
N GLY A 793 14.78 -22.14 20.84
CA GLY A 793 15.97 -22.56 21.57
C GLY A 793 17.27 -22.26 20.83
N GLY A 794 17.49 -22.87 19.67
CA GLY A 794 18.71 -22.66 18.88
C GLY A 794 18.68 -21.31 18.16
N ILE A 795 17.69 -21.14 17.29
CA ILE A 795 17.46 -19.95 16.48
C ILE A 795 16.02 -19.46 16.73
N SER A 796 15.82 -18.14 16.89
CA SER A 796 14.49 -17.53 16.87
C SER A 796 14.46 -16.32 15.93
N GLY A 797 13.56 -16.38 14.94
CA GLY A 797 13.33 -15.33 13.95
C GLY A 797 12.26 -14.31 14.33
N LYS A 798 11.59 -14.49 15.49
CA LYS A 798 10.41 -13.75 15.91
C LYS A 798 10.73 -12.31 16.37
N GLY A 799 10.55 -11.37 15.45
CA GLY A 799 10.66 -9.93 15.64
C GLY A 799 9.47 -9.27 16.32
N GLY A 800 9.47 -7.93 16.31
CA GLY A 800 8.40 -7.13 16.89
C GLY A 800 8.44 -5.66 16.52
N VAL A 801 7.41 -5.18 15.82
CA VAL A 801 7.25 -3.77 15.44
C VAL A 801 6.07 -3.16 16.18
N LEU A 802 6.27 -1.96 16.73
CA LEU A 802 5.19 -1.19 17.32
C LEU A 802 4.45 -0.43 16.20
N LYS A 803 3.22 -0.87 15.88
CA LYS A 803 2.34 -0.19 14.93
C LYS A 803 1.25 0.61 15.66
N PRO A 804 0.86 1.79 15.14
CA PRO A 804 -0.32 2.50 15.64
C PRO A 804 -1.59 1.75 15.22
N SER A 805 -2.53 1.56 16.14
CA SER A 805 -3.90 1.15 15.81
C SER A 805 -4.77 2.37 15.45
N GLY A 806 -5.90 2.12 14.78
CA GLY A 806 -6.83 3.17 14.34
C GLY A 806 -7.51 3.99 15.46
N ASP A 807 -7.19 3.73 16.73
CA ASP A 807 -7.60 4.52 17.90
C ASP A 807 -6.47 5.43 18.45
N GLY A 808 -5.28 5.39 17.85
CA GLY A 808 -4.10 6.14 18.28
C GLY A 808 -3.32 5.51 19.45
N SER A 809 -3.67 4.29 19.86
CA SER A 809 -2.80 3.49 20.74
C SER A 809 -1.74 2.72 19.92
N MET A 810 -0.74 2.14 20.58
CA MET A 810 0.30 1.34 19.94
C MET A 810 0.09 -0.13 20.28
N TYR A 811 0.00 -0.98 19.26
CA TYR A 811 0.04 -2.44 19.41
C TYR A 811 1.38 -2.98 18.89
N LEU A 812 1.68 -4.21 19.33
CA LEU A 812 2.83 -4.96 18.87
C LEU A 812 2.37 -5.89 17.75
N GLU A 813 2.91 -5.67 16.56
CA GLU A 813 2.84 -6.63 15.46
C GLU A 813 4.08 -7.52 15.52
N TYR A 814 3.87 -8.84 15.40
CA TYR A 814 4.97 -9.79 15.24
C TYR A 814 5.32 -9.90 13.76
N ILE A 815 6.61 -9.91 13.46
CA ILE A 815 7.15 -10.12 12.11
C ILE A 815 8.24 -11.19 12.19
N THR A 816 8.35 -11.98 11.13
CA THR A 816 9.26 -13.13 11.01
C THR A 816 10.47 -12.76 10.16
N THR A 817 11.65 -13.25 10.54
CA THR A 817 12.86 -12.98 9.78
C THR A 817 12.84 -13.71 8.44
N ASN A 818 13.26 -13.05 7.36
CA ASN A 818 13.41 -13.66 6.04
C ASN A 818 14.87 -14.07 5.76
N ALA A 819 15.74 -14.07 6.78
CA ALA A 819 17.15 -14.42 6.68
C ALA A 819 17.40 -15.86 6.20
N THR A 820 18.38 -16.04 5.31
CA THR A 820 18.78 -17.35 4.80
C THR A 820 19.63 -18.10 5.83
N ILE A 821 19.24 -19.32 6.18
CA ILE A 821 19.96 -20.20 7.11
C ILE A 821 20.45 -21.41 6.32
N MET A 822 21.77 -21.62 6.20
CA MET A 822 22.29 -22.74 5.41
C MET A 822 23.58 -23.39 5.92
N HIS A 823 23.75 -24.69 5.64
CA HIS A 823 24.90 -25.51 6.09
C HIS A 823 25.16 -25.48 7.61
N CYS A 824 24.15 -25.12 8.43
CA CYS A 824 24.30 -25.01 9.88
C CYS A 824 23.91 -26.31 10.60
N THR A 825 24.50 -26.52 11.78
CA THR A 825 24.18 -27.63 12.68
C THR A 825 23.50 -27.11 13.94
N ILE A 826 22.17 -27.16 14.01
CA ILE A 826 21.38 -26.67 15.14
C ILE A 826 21.09 -27.87 16.07
N THR A 827 21.73 -27.93 17.25
CA THR A 827 21.68 -29.13 18.09
C THR A 827 21.74 -28.91 19.60
N GLY A 828 21.04 -29.76 20.35
CA GLY A 828 21.07 -29.77 21.83
C GLY A 828 20.38 -28.58 22.50
N ASN A 829 19.50 -27.88 21.77
CA ASN A 829 18.79 -26.70 22.26
C ASN A 829 17.42 -27.05 22.85
N ASN A 830 16.84 -26.13 23.65
CA ASN A 830 15.56 -26.31 24.33
C ASN A 830 14.60 -25.11 24.08
N GLY A 831 13.31 -25.36 23.82
CA GLY A 831 12.26 -24.34 23.78
C GLY A 831 11.10 -24.70 24.71
N GLU A 832 10.76 -23.84 25.68
CA GLU A 832 9.76 -24.18 26.71
C GLU A 832 8.30 -24.19 26.18
N TRP A 833 8.02 -23.55 25.04
CA TRP A 833 6.69 -23.50 24.38
C TRP A 833 6.75 -23.41 22.83
N HIS A 834 7.96 -23.47 22.29
CA HIS A 834 8.36 -23.01 20.95
C HIS A 834 9.49 -23.91 20.44
N ALA A 835 9.98 -23.72 19.21
CA ALA A 835 10.90 -24.70 18.63
C ALA A 835 12.16 -24.94 19.47
N GLY A 836 12.56 -26.20 19.60
CA GLY A 836 13.88 -26.52 20.17
C GLY A 836 14.99 -26.00 19.26
N GLY A 837 14.94 -26.35 17.96
CA GLY A 837 15.92 -25.94 16.96
C GLY A 837 15.70 -24.54 16.39
N ILE A 838 14.78 -24.39 15.44
CA ILE A 838 14.54 -23.15 14.67
C ILE A 838 13.07 -22.73 14.77
N ASP A 839 12.81 -21.50 15.24
CA ASP A 839 11.48 -20.97 15.51
C ASP A 839 11.21 -19.70 14.69
N GLU A 840 10.11 -19.69 13.93
CA GLU A 840 9.57 -18.53 13.21
C GLU A 840 10.57 -17.79 12.29
N CYS A 841 11.16 -18.56 11.37
CA CYS A 841 12.08 -18.09 10.33
C CYS A 841 11.51 -18.42 8.94
N ASP A 842 11.23 -17.38 8.14
CA ASP A 842 10.55 -17.48 6.83
C ASP A 842 11.50 -17.23 5.65
N GLY A 843 12.81 -17.19 5.91
CA GLY A 843 13.83 -17.26 4.87
C GLY A 843 14.07 -18.69 4.37
N LEU A 844 14.97 -18.83 3.40
CA LEU A 844 15.40 -20.16 2.92
C LEU A 844 16.18 -20.89 4.02
N ILE A 845 15.68 -22.06 4.44
CA ILE A 845 16.38 -22.99 5.34
C ILE A 845 16.88 -24.16 4.48
N SER A 846 18.20 -24.24 4.25
CA SER A 846 18.75 -25.24 3.33
C SER A 846 20.02 -25.95 3.81
N ASN A 847 20.20 -27.21 3.42
CA ASN A 847 21.44 -27.96 3.69
C ASN A 847 21.80 -28.06 5.19
N CYS A 848 20.82 -27.94 6.09
CA CYS A 848 21.05 -27.86 7.54
C CYS A 848 20.82 -29.19 8.24
N THR A 849 21.55 -29.41 9.34
CA THR A 849 21.28 -30.51 10.29
C THR A 849 20.62 -29.92 11.54
N ILE A 850 19.35 -30.25 11.77
CA ILE A 850 18.59 -29.84 12.96
C ILE A 850 18.34 -31.08 13.81
N ALA A 851 19.13 -31.31 14.86
CA ALA A 851 19.13 -32.59 15.57
C ALA A 851 19.28 -32.53 17.10
N ASP A 852 18.68 -33.51 17.81
CA ASP A 852 18.72 -33.63 19.28
C ASP A 852 18.20 -32.41 20.07
N ASN A 853 17.35 -31.58 19.45
CA ASN A 853 16.70 -30.45 20.12
C ASN A 853 15.39 -30.89 20.82
N TYR A 854 14.96 -30.12 21.82
CA TYR A 854 13.76 -30.41 22.62
C TYR A 854 12.78 -29.24 22.65
N GLY A 855 11.48 -29.52 22.45
CA GLY A 855 10.38 -28.56 22.61
C GLY A 855 9.37 -29.05 23.66
N GLU A 856 8.90 -28.19 24.55
CA GLU A 856 7.81 -28.52 25.49
C GLU A 856 6.45 -27.96 25.04
N PHE A 857 5.38 -28.65 25.43
CA PHE A 857 3.96 -28.40 25.14
C PHE A 857 3.54 -28.36 23.66
N HIS A 858 3.98 -27.35 22.90
CA HIS A 858 3.40 -27.00 21.60
C HIS A 858 4.41 -26.69 20.49
N GLY A 859 5.66 -26.36 20.84
CA GLY A 859 6.70 -26.09 19.84
C GLY A 859 7.30 -27.37 19.25
N GLY A 860 7.50 -27.39 17.93
CA GLY A 860 8.13 -28.51 17.24
C GLY A 860 9.58 -28.71 17.68
N GLY A 861 10.02 -29.96 17.82
CA GLY A 861 11.34 -30.24 18.41
C GLY A 861 12.48 -29.68 17.55
N GLY A 862 12.43 -29.95 16.24
CA GLY A 862 13.35 -29.38 15.25
C GLY A 862 12.96 -27.97 14.83
N LEU A 863 11.82 -27.82 14.15
CA LEU A 863 11.33 -26.54 13.60
C LEU A 863 9.88 -26.23 14.02
N SER A 864 9.56 -24.95 14.17
CA SER A 864 8.20 -24.47 14.47
C SER A 864 7.89 -23.20 13.68
N GLY A 865 6.73 -23.16 13.01
CA GLY A 865 6.18 -21.96 12.37
C GLY A 865 7.12 -21.30 11.35
N CYS A 866 7.89 -22.09 10.60
CA CYS A 866 8.77 -21.60 9.54
C CYS A 866 8.06 -21.80 8.19
N ASP A 867 7.64 -20.70 7.56
CA ASP A 867 6.84 -20.71 6.33
C ASP A 867 7.68 -20.40 5.05
N GLY A 868 8.99 -20.20 5.22
CA GLY A 868 9.99 -20.11 4.14
C GLY A 868 10.55 -21.48 3.72
N GLU A 869 10.95 -21.62 2.45
CA GLU A 869 11.36 -22.90 1.84
C GLU A 869 12.37 -23.69 2.68
N ILE A 870 12.03 -24.96 2.96
CA ILE A 870 12.86 -25.90 3.74
C ILE A 870 13.35 -26.99 2.79
N THR A 871 14.64 -27.01 2.47
CA THR A 871 15.19 -27.91 1.42
C THR A 871 16.50 -28.61 1.80
N ASN A 872 16.68 -29.86 1.38
CA ASN A 872 17.89 -30.66 1.63
C ASN A 872 18.35 -30.66 3.10
N CYS A 873 17.41 -30.70 4.06
CA CYS A 873 17.71 -30.64 5.49
C CYS A 873 17.58 -32.02 6.17
N THR A 874 18.48 -32.33 7.10
CA THR A 874 18.39 -33.50 7.98
C THR A 874 17.84 -33.08 9.34
N ILE A 875 16.63 -33.52 9.65
CA ILE A 875 15.87 -33.13 10.85
C ILE A 875 15.66 -34.39 11.68
N SER A 876 16.48 -34.61 12.74
CA SER A 876 16.51 -35.93 13.40
C SER A 876 16.73 -35.96 14.91
N ASN A 877 16.24 -37.03 15.56
CA ASN A 877 16.33 -37.25 17.02
C ASN A 877 15.70 -36.16 17.90
N ASN A 878 15.05 -35.16 17.31
CA ASN A 878 14.39 -34.09 18.05
C ASN A 878 13.20 -34.63 18.84
N THR A 879 12.80 -33.95 19.91
CA THR A 879 11.83 -34.47 20.89
C THR A 879 10.85 -33.38 21.30
N ALA A 880 9.54 -33.55 21.06
CA ALA A 880 8.54 -32.57 21.50
C ALA A 880 7.15 -33.15 21.80
N GLU A 881 6.29 -32.34 22.44
CA GLU A 881 4.90 -32.72 22.71
C GLU A 881 3.94 -32.56 21.51
N ARG A 882 4.38 -31.92 20.41
CA ARG A 882 3.78 -31.96 19.07
C ARG A 882 4.87 -31.76 18.01
N GLY A 883 4.68 -32.30 16.79
CA GLY A 883 5.53 -32.02 15.63
C GLY A 883 7.03 -32.18 15.92
N ALA A 884 7.45 -33.36 16.39
CA ALA A 884 8.77 -33.52 16.99
C ALA A 884 9.91 -33.20 16.01
N GLY A 885 9.76 -33.49 14.71
CA GLY A 885 10.60 -32.92 13.66
C GLY A 885 10.19 -31.47 13.33
N LEU A 886 9.00 -31.29 12.76
CA LEU A 886 8.44 -30.00 12.34
C LEU A 886 7.00 -29.81 12.87
N PHE A 887 6.68 -28.60 13.32
CA PHE A 887 5.33 -28.19 13.73
C PHE A 887 4.88 -26.93 12.98
N GLY A 888 3.69 -26.95 12.39
CA GLY A 888 3.03 -25.75 11.82
C GLY A 888 3.82 -25.01 10.74
N CYS A 889 4.75 -25.70 10.05
CA CYS A 889 5.57 -25.12 8.98
C CYS A 889 4.85 -25.29 7.65
N ASN A 890 4.39 -24.18 7.05
CA ASN A 890 3.55 -24.16 5.85
C ASN A 890 4.36 -23.90 4.57
N ALA A 891 5.69 -23.89 4.70
CA ALA A 891 6.67 -23.86 3.63
C ALA A 891 6.55 -25.05 2.67
N SER A 892 7.08 -24.90 1.45
CA SER A 892 7.47 -26.06 0.65
C SER A 892 8.61 -26.80 1.35
N ILE A 893 8.42 -28.08 1.65
CA ILE A 893 9.39 -28.97 2.31
C ILE A 893 9.87 -29.96 1.24
N THR A 894 11.13 -29.83 0.82
CA THR A 894 11.67 -30.55 -0.35
C THR A 894 12.95 -31.30 -0.01
N ASP A 895 13.11 -32.53 -0.53
CA ASP A 895 14.38 -33.28 -0.48
C ASP A 895 14.94 -33.49 0.96
N CYS A 896 14.09 -33.47 1.98
CA CYS A 896 14.49 -33.51 3.39
C CYS A 896 14.48 -34.93 3.99
N VAL A 897 15.38 -35.17 4.94
CA VAL A 897 15.48 -36.41 5.72
C VAL A 897 14.98 -36.15 7.14
N ILE A 898 13.76 -36.58 7.45
CA ILE A 898 13.07 -36.29 8.71
C ILE A 898 12.92 -37.59 9.49
N ARG A 899 13.80 -37.85 10.46
CA ARG A 899 13.91 -39.19 11.07
C ARG A 899 14.17 -39.27 12.57
N ASP A 900 13.75 -40.37 13.19
CA ASP A 900 13.98 -40.67 14.62
C ASP A 900 13.43 -39.60 15.60
N ASN A 901 12.57 -38.68 15.14
CA ASN A 901 11.96 -37.64 15.96
C ASN A 901 10.78 -38.22 16.76
N ARG A 902 10.66 -37.85 18.05
CA ARG A 902 9.88 -38.64 19.02
C ARG A 902 9.08 -37.81 20.02
N HIS A 903 7.93 -38.34 20.44
CA HIS A 903 7.08 -37.73 21.47
C HIS A 903 7.35 -38.31 22.89
N PRO A 904 7.83 -37.53 23.88
CA PRO A 904 8.41 -38.06 25.12
C PRO A 904 7.42 -38.61 26.17
N ARG A 905 6.11 -38.39 26.02
CA ARG A 905 5.09 -38.77 27.03
C ARG A 905 3.92 -39.64 26.52
N GLY A 906 3.94 -40.07 25.25
CA GLY A 906 2.88 -40.88 24.62
C GLY A 906 1.48 -40.24 24.43
N TRP A 907 1.33 -38.92 24.26
CA TRP A 907 0.02 -38.23 24.13
C TRP A 907 -0.17 -37.33 22.89
N GLY A 908 0.89 -36.77 22.31
CA GLY A 908 0.86 -35.81 21.21
C GLY A 908 0.97 -36.39 19.80
N ALA A 909 0.92 -35.52 18.80
CA ALA A 909 0.75 -35.85 17.39
C ALA A 909 1.91 -35.36 16.51
N GLY A 910 2.11 -36.02 15.36
CA GLY A 910 3.15 -35.74 14.37
C GLY A 910 4.56 -36.00 14.89
N GLY A 911 5.09 -37.20 14.62
CA GLY A 911 6.47 -37.54 14.98
C GLY A 911 7.45 -36.80 14.07
N GLY A 912 7.32 -37.01 12.75
CA GLY A 912 8.04 -36.24 11.74
C GLY A 912 7.46 -34.84 11.57
N LEU A 913 6.23 -34.74 11.04
CA LEU A 913 5.53 -33.50 10.74
C LEU A 913 4.18 -33.44 11.46
N SER A 914 3.81 -32.25 11.97
CA SER A 914 2.47 -31.97 12.51
C SER A 914 1.97 -30.63 11.99
N ASP A 915 0.73 -30.58 11.49
CA ASP A 915 0.03 -29.35 11.11
C ASP A 915 0.76 -28.53 10.01
N CYS A 916 1.62 -29.18 9.22
CA CYS A 916 2.45 -28.56 8.18
C CYS A 916 1.69 -28.55 6.85
N ASN A 917 1.16 -27.39 6.44
CA ASN A 917 0.24 -27.28 5.30
C ASN A 917 0.86 -26.69 4.02
N GLY A 918 2.17 -26.83 3.89
CA GLY A 918 2.88 -26.66 2.62
C GLY A 918 3.18 -28.00 1.95
N SER A 919 3.61 -27.98 0.69
CA SER A 919 3.83 -29.22 -0.07
C SER A 919 5.06 -29.99 0.42
N VAL A 920 4.91 -31.30 0.61
CA VAL A 920 5.99 -32.21 1.07
C VAL A 920 6.41 -33.08 -0.10
N ILE A 921 7.64 -32.89 -0.61
CA ILE A 921 8.09 -33.44 -1.90
C ILE A 921 9.44 -34.14 -1.74
N ARG A 922 9.58 -35.36 -2.28
CA ARG A 922 10.83 -36.16 -2.31
C ARG A 922 11.51 -36.34 -0.93
N CYS A 923 10.72 -36.34 0.15
CA CYS A 923 11.24 -36.44 1.51
C CYS A 923 11.32 -37.91 1.99
N LEU A 924 12.36 -38.21 2.79
CA LEU A 924 12.48 -39.46 3.55
C LEU A 924 12.02 -39.21 4.99
N ILE A 925 10.84 -39.71 5.34
CA ILE A 925 10.21 -39.52 6.64
C ILE A 925 10.20 -40.87 7.36
N SER A 926 11.12 -41.10 8.29
CA SER A 926 11.36 -42.46 8.81
C SER A 926 11.69 -42.63 10.29
N GLY A 927 11.24 -43.73 10.90
CA GLY A 927 11.54 -44.07 12.29
C GLY A 927 10.99 -43.08 13.34
N ASN A 928 10.09 -42.17 12.97
CA ASN A 928 9.53 -41.17 13.89
C ASN A 928 8.42 -41.77 14.77
N GLU A 929 8.29 -41.30 16.01
CA GLU A 929 7.35 -41.85 17.02
C GLU A 929 6.41 -40.78 17.60
N ALA A 930 5.10 -40.97 17.45
CA ALA A 930 4.06 -40.12 18.06
C ALA A 930 2.86 -40.96 18.54
N ARG A 931 1.78 -40.32 19.01
CA ARG A 931 0.50 -41.02 19.27
C ARG A 931 -0.39 -41.05 18.04
N SER A 932 -0.50 -39.95 17.31
CA SER A 932 -1.24 -39.87 16.04
C SER A 932 -0.32 -39.33 14.96
N GLY A 933 -0.25 -40.00 13.81
CA GLY A 933 0.65 -39.62 12.72
C GLY A 933 2.12 -39.79 13.11
N GLY A 934 2.65 -41.01 12.99
CA GLY A 934 4.06 -41.28 13.29
C GLY A 934 4.98 -40.48 12.36
N GLY A 935 4.78 -40.63 11.05
CA GLY A 935 5.42 -39.79 10.03
C GLY A 935 4.80 -38.40 9.96
N LEU A 936 3.53 -38.29 9.57
CA LEU A 936 2.80 -37.05 9.34
C LEU A 936 1.44 -37.01 10.06
N TYR A 937 1.09 -35.84 10.59
CA TYR A 937 -0.20 -35.52 11.21
C TYR A 937 -0.78 -34.22 10.62
N SER A 938 -2.06 -34.22 10.20
CA SER A 938 -2.79 -33.01 9.75
C SER A 938 -2.04 -32.14 8.74
N CYS A 939 -1.42 -32.79 7.75
CA CYS A 939 -0.70 -32.16 6.64
C CYS A 939 -1.59 -32.27 5.40
N ASP A 940 -2.42 -31.25 5.13
CA ASP A 940 -3.50 -31.31 4.14
C ASP A 940 -3.12 -30.81 2.73
N ALA A 941 -1.81 -30.59 2.49
CA ALA A 941 -1.26 -30.20 1.20
C ALA A 941 -0.78 -31.40 0.37
N LEU A 942 -0.19 -31.14 -0.81
CA LEU A 942 0.38 -32.18 -1.68
C LEU A 942 1.54 -32.91 -0.99
N ILE A 943 1.45 -34.23 -0.89
CA ILE A 943 2.52 -35.13 -0.42
C ILE A 943 2.92 -35.99 -1.62
N ARG A 944 4.13 -35.81 -2.17
CA ARG A 944 4.52 -36.41 -3.45
C ARG A 944 5.95 -36.97 -3.48
N ASP A 945 6.12 -38.11 -4.14
CA ASP A 945 7.40 -38.82 -4.33
C ASP A 945 8.15 -39.13 -3.00
N CYS A 946 7.42 -39.20 -1.88
CA CYS A 946 8.00 -39.35 -0.55
C CYS A 946 8.14 -40.82 -0.13
N THR A 947 9.22 -41.14 0.59
CA THR A 947 9.38 -42.42 1.28
C THR A 947 9.02 -42.23 2.75
N ILE A 948 7.92 -42.85 3.19
CA ILE A 948 7.36 -42.71 4.53
C ILE A 948 7.41 -44.10 5.18
N ARG A 949 8.44 -44.38 5.99
CA ARG A 949 8.73 -45.75 6.46
C ARG A 949 9.13 -45.92 7.91
N ASP A 950 8.88 -47.10 8.47
CA ASP A 950 9.29 -47.48 9.83
C ASP A 950 8.76 -46.57 10.96
N ASN A 951 7.81 -45.66 10.68
CA ASN A 951 7.26 -44.74 11.66
C ASN A 951 6.24 -45.44 12.57
N ILE A 952 6.15 -45.01 13.83
CA ILE A 952 5.40 -45.69 14.90
C ILE A 952 4.35 -44.75 15.52
N SER A 953 3.12 -45.25 15.68
CA SER A 953 2.05 -44.51 16.36
C SER A 953 0.97 -45.39 17.01
N TYR A 954 -0.03 -44.75 17.60
CA TYR A 954 -1.29 -45.40 17.97
C TYR A 954 -2.30 -45.39 16.81
N SER A 955 -2.40 -44.30 16.05
CA SER A 955 -3.23 -44.23 14.83
C SER A 955 -2.50 -43.52 13.69
N GLY A 956 -2.51 -44.11 12.49
CA GLY A 956 -1.76 -43.64 11.33
C GLY A 956 -0.26 -43.75 11.56
N GLY A 957 0.33 -44.90 11.26
CA GLY A 957 1.76 -45.12 11.49
C GLY A 957 2.59 -44.21 10.60
N GLY A 958 2.34 -44.24 9.29
CA GLY A 958 2.90 -43.29 8.33
C GLY A 958 2.17 -41.94 8.38
N LEU A 959 0.87 -41.93 8.09
CA LEU A 959 0.05 -40.71 7.95
C LEU A 959 -1.25 -40.80 8.75
N TYR A 960 -1.69 -39.67 9.33
CA TYR A 960 -2.95 -39.54 10.04
C TYR A 960 -3.60 -38.17 9.81
N GLU A 961 -4.89 -38.13 9.46
CA GLU A 961 -5.62 -36.88 9.20
C GLU A 961 -4.96 -36.00 8.10
N CYS A 962 -4.20 -36.61 7.18
CA CYS A 962 -3.59 -35.93 6.03
C CYS A 962 -4.53 -36.03 4.81
N SER A 963 -5.27 -34.97 4.51
CA SER A 963 -6.41 -34.96 3.57
C SER A 963 -6.07 -34.37 2.19
N GLY A 964 -4.80 -34.04 1.97
CA GLY A 964 -4.28 -33.59 0.67
C GLY A 964 -4.14 -34.74 -0.34
N SER A 965 -3.62 -34.43 -1.53
CA SER A 965 -3.29 -35.48 -2.51
C SER A 965 -1.98 -36.17 -2.13
N ILE A 966 -1.99 -37.50 -2.13
CA ILE A 966 -0.86 -38.37 -1.80
C ILE A 966 -0.47 -39.12 -3.07
N GLU A 967 0.66 -38.74 -3.67
CA GLU A 967 1.05 -39.11 -5.04
C GLU A 967 2.43 -39.78 -5.07
N ASN A 968 2.57 -40.89 -5.82
CA ASN A 968 3.85 -41.58 -6.05
C ASN A 968 4.62 -42.02 -4.78
N CYS A 969 3.97 -42.09 -3.62
CA CYS A 969 4.66 -42.30 -2.33
C CYS A 969 4.89 -43.78 -2.03
N VAL A 970 6.00 -44.08 -1.34
CA VAL A 970 6.33 -45.41 -0.81
C VAL A 970 6.12 -45.41 0.70
N ILE A 971 5.00 -45.98 1.13
CA ILE A 971 4.52 -45.97 2.52
C ILE A 971 4.69 -47.38 3.08
N SER A 972 5.78 -47.64 3.84
CA SER A 972 6.20 -49.02 4.13
C SER A 972 6.67 -49.31 5.56
N ASN A 973 6.38 -50.51 6.07
CA ASN A 973 6.76 -51.00 7.41
C ASN A 973 6.35 -50.08 8.61
N ASN A 974 5.46 -49.11 8.39
CA ASN A 974 4.96 -48.25 9.47
C ASN A 974 4.01 -49.05 10.39
N THR A 975 3.94 -48.67 11.67
CA THR A 975 3.20 -49.42 12.70
C THR A 975 2.25 -48.53 13.51
N ALA A 976 0.95 -48.83 13.45
CA ALA A 976 -0.08 -48.25 14.31
C ALA A 976 -0.68 -49.32 15.25
N LEU A 977 -0.75 -49.04 16.55
CA LEU A 977 -1.36 -49.93 17.54
C LEU A 977 -2.90 -50.05 17.41
N GLY A 978 -3.54 -49.06 16.77
CA GLY A 978 -4.98 -48.88 16.64
C GLY A 978 -5.44 -48.90 15.18
N LEU A 979 -5.58 -47.73 14.55
CA LEU A 979 -6.15 -47.60 13.20
C LEU A 979 -5.07 -47.21 12.18
N GLY A 980 -5.04 -47.85 11.01
CA GLY A 980 -4.24 -47.43 9.86
C GLY A 980 -2.73 -47.58 10.05
N GLY A 981 -2.18 -48.74 9.70
CA GLY A 981 -0.74 -48.99 9.83
C GLY A 981 0.10 -48.08 8.94
N GLY A 982 -0.26 -47.97 7.66
CA GLY A 982 0.30 -46.96 6.75
C GLY A 982 -0.41 -45.63 6.91
N LEU A 983 -1.71 -45.60 6.67
CA LEU A 983 -2.54 -44.38 6.64
C LEU A 983 -3.85 -44.55 7.43
N SER A 984 -4.36 -43.48 8.06
CA SER A 984 -5.72 -43.43 8.60
C SER A 984 -6.37 -42.07 8.40
N THR A 985 -7.65 -42.07 8.00
CA THR A 985 -8.47 -40.85 7.95
C THR A 985 -7.85 -39.80 7.01
N CYS A 986 -7.38 -40.25 5.84
CA CYS A 986 -6.61 -39.42 4.91
C CYS A 986 -7.50 -39.11 3.69
N GLU A 987 -8.58 -38.36 3.91
CA GLU A 987 -9.78 -38.29 3.04
C GLU A 987 -9.55 -37.76 1.60
N GLY A 988 -8.31 -37.48 1.21
CA GLY A 988 -7.92 -37.05 -0.13
C GLY A 988 -7.77 -38.18 -1.16
N SER A 989 -7.11 -37.86 -2.27
CA SER A 989 -6.73 -38.80 -3.32
C SER A 989 -5.41 -39.50 -2.98
N ILE A 990 -5.38 -40.84 -3.11
CA ILE A 990 -4.18 -41.66 -2.94
C ILE A 990 -3.88 -42.28 -4.30
N GLU A 991 -2.92 -41.73 -5.04
CA GLU A 991 -2.64 -42.12 -6.44
C GLU A 991 -1.21 -42.63 -6.62
N ASN A 992 -1.06 -43.73 -7.39
CA ASN A 992 0.22 -44.26 -7.87
C ASN A 992 1.21 -44.66 -6.76
N CYS A 993 0.71 -44.96 -5.54
CA CYS A 993 1.51 -45.23 -4.35
C CYS A 993 1.78 -46.74 -4.12
N ILE A 994 2.84 -47.05 -3.39
CA ILE A 994 3.14 -48.40 -2.88
C ILE A 994 2.94 -48.39 -1.35
N ILE A 995 1.99 -49.17 -0.86
CA ILE A 995 1.64 -49.30 0.56
C ILE A 995 2.03 -50.73 0.98
N SER A 996 3.24 -50.94 1.50
CA SER A 996 3.80 -52.28 1.70
C SER A 996 4.17 -52.61 3.15
N GLY A 997 3.75 -53.78 3.64
CA GLY A 997 4.21 -54.31 4.93
C GLY A 997 3.89 -53.47 6.17
N ASN A 998 2.91 -52.57 6.13
CA ASN A 998 2.52 -51.78 7.30
C ASN A 998 1.72 -52.64 8.31
N ARG A 999 1.70 -52.23 9.58
CA ARG A 999 1.09 -52.94 10.71
C ARG A 999 -0.01 -52.12 11.38
N GLY A 1000 -1.21 -52.68 11.52
CA GLY A 1000 -2.34 -52.01 12.16
C GLY A 1000 -3.04 -52.85 13.24
N GLY A 1001 -3.86 -52.21 14.07
CA GLY A 1001 -4.95 -52.88 14.76
C GLY A 1001 -6.06 -53.25 13.77
N ILE A 1002 -6.58 -52.22 13.09
CA ILE A 1002 -7.57 -52.28 12.01
C ILE A 1002 -7.06 -51.43 10.84
N GLY A 1003 -7.18 -51.91 9.59
CA GLY A 1003 -6.61 -51.23 8.43
C GLY A 1003 -5.09 -51.33 8.42
N GLY A 1004 -4.55 -52.48 8.04
CA GLY A 1004 -3.10 -52.74 8.09
C GLY A 1004 -2.31 -51.81 7.17
N GLY A 1005 -2.77 -51.64 5.92
CA GLY A 1005 -2.27 -50.60 5.01
C GLY A 1005 -2.98 -49.26 5.25
N LEU A 1006 -4.30 -49.25 5.09
CA LEU A 1006 -5.14 -48.05 5.16
C LEU A 1006 -6.41 -48.28 6.02
N HIS A 1007 -6.76 -47.27 6.82
CA HIS A 1007 -8.07 -47.12 7.45
C HIS A 1007 -8.81 -45.91 6.83
N ALA A 1008 -9.91 -46.19 6.13
CA ALA A 1008 -10.57 -45.29 5.17
C ALA A 1008 -12.03 -44.98 5.52
N TRP A 1009 -12.55 -43.92 4.91
CA TRP A 1009 -13.93 -43.44 4.94
C TRP A 1009 -14.46 -43.18 3.51
N ASN A 1010 -13.90 -42.21 2.78
CA ASN A 1010 -14.38 -41.79 1.44
C ASN A 1010 -13.24 -41.66 0.39
N GLU A 1011 -12.04 -42.13 0.71
CA GLU A 1011 -10.81 -41.97 -0.08
C GLU A 1011 -10.95 -42.52 -1.51
N GLU A 1012 -10.32 -41.80 -2.46
CA GLU A 1012 -10.16 -42.25 -3.84
C GLU A 1012 -8.75 -42.83 -4.04
N ILE A 1013 -8.68 -44.16 -4.14
CA ILE A 1013 -7.45 -44.94 -4.17
C ILE A 1013 -7.24 -45.47 -5.59
N ARG A 1014 -6.19 -45.00 -6.26
CA ARG A 1014 -5.96 -45.22 -7.69
C ARG A 1014 -4.56 -45.67 -8.02
N ASN A 1015 -4.41 -46.65 -8.91
CA ASN A 1015 -3.10 -47.10 -9.43
C ASN A 1015 -2.12 -47.53 -8.32
N CYS A 1016 -2.61 -47.99 -7.17
CA CYS A 1016 -1.78 -48.30 -6.01
C CYS A 1016 -1.46 -49.79 -5.90
N ILE A 1017 -0.34 -50.12 -5.25
CA ILE A 1017 0.02 -51.49 -4.86
C ILE A 1017 -0.04 -51.58 -3.34
N ILE A 1018 -1.01 -52.33 -2.81
CA ILE A 1018 -1.25 -52.51 -1.37
C ILE A 1018 -0.91 -53.96 -1.03
N VAL A 1019 0.28 -54.19 -0.46
CA VAL A 1019 0.91 -55.52 -0.43
C VAL A 1019 1.49 -55.91 0.92
N GLY A 1020 1.14 -57.10 1.40
CA GLY A 1020 1.75 -57.71 2.59
C GLY A 1020 1.43 -57.05 3.95
N ASN A 1021 0.57 -56.03 3.99
CA ASN A 1021 0.19 -55.32 5.21
C ASN A 1021 -0.55 -56.24 6.21
N LYS A 1022 -0.44 -55.97 7.51
CA LYS A 1022 -0.81 -56.89 8.60
C LYS A 1022 -1.69 -56.19 9.63
N ALA A 1023 -2.97 -56.55 9.71
CA ALA A 1023 -3.88 -56.07 10.77
C ALA A 1023 -4.09 -57.15 11.85
N SER A 1024 -4.07 -56.77 13.14
CA SER A 1024 -4.27 -57.74 14.24
C SER A 1024 -5.76 -58.08 14.48
N SER A 1025 -6.68 -57.20 14.09
CA SER A 1025 -8.13 -57.47 14.03
C SER A 1025 -8.58 -57.74 12.60
N SER A 1026 -8.57 -56.73 11.74
CA SER A 1026 -9.37 -56.76 10.51
C SER A 1026 -8.96 -55.73 9.46
N GLY A 1027 -9.26 -56.02 8.20
CA GLY A 1027 -8.89 -55.17 7.05
C GLY A 1027 -7.38 -55.12 6.87
N GLY A 1028 -6.77 -56.20 6.40
CA GLY A 1028 -5.30 -56.30 6.31
C GLY A 1028 -4.70 -55.30 5.33
N GLY A 1029 -5.29 -55.17 4.13
CA GLY A 1029 -5.00 -54.10 3.18
C GLY A 1029 -5.73 -52.81 3.57
N ILE A 1030 -7.06 -52.82 3.46
CA ILE A 1030 -7.95 -51.68 3.71
C ILE A 1030 -9.04 -52.04 4.74
N SER A 1031 -9.43 -51.13 5.62
CA SER A 1031 -10.71 -51.16 6.34
C SER A 1031 -11.49 -49.88 6.06
N VAL A 1032 -12.74 -49.97 5.57
CA VAL A 1032 -13.60 -48.82 5.24
C VAL A 1032 -14.72 -48.67 6.26
N TRP A 1033 -14.83 -47.49 6.87
CA TRP A 1033 -15.82 -47.15 7.89
C TRP A 1033 -16.87 -46.16 7.31
N GLY A 1034 -18.01 -45.99 8.00
CA GLY A 1034 -19.26 -45.40 7.45
C GLY A 1034 -19.11 -44.15 6.58
N SER A 1035 -19.64 -44.21 5.36
CA SER A 1035 -19.26 -43.35 4.22
C SER A 1035 -20.49 -42.90 3.42
N THR A 1036 -20.79 -41.59 3.36
CA THR A 1036 -21.97 -41.12 2.60
C THR A 1036 -21.80 -41.10 1.09
N GLU A 1037 -20.55 -41.03 0.61
CA GLU A 1037 -20.23 -41.08 -0.83
C GLU A 1037 -19.55 -42.40 -1.20
N GLY A 1038 -18.65 -42.88 -0.33
CA GLY A 1038 -18.05 -44.21 -0.41
C GLY A 1038 -16.65 -44.23 -1.01
N ALA A 1039 -15.76 -45.03 -0.42
CA ALA A 1039 -14.40 -45.18 -0.91
C ALA A 1039 -14.37 -45.82 -2.31
N ILE A 1040 -13.35 -45.48 -3.10
CA ILE A 1040 -13.16 -45.96 -4.47
C ILE A 1040 -11.79 -46.63 -4.56
N VAL A 1041 -11.74 -47.87 -5.04
CA VAL A 1041 -10.51 -48.61 -5.35
C VAL A 1041 -10.48 -48.90 -6.85
N LYS A 1042 -9.47 -48.38 -7.56
CA LYS A 1042 -9.41 -48.47 -9.00
C LYS A 1042 -7.99 -48.65 -9.53
N ASN A 1043 -7.80 -49.49 -10.55
CA ASN A 1043 -6.48 -49.79 -11.11
C ASN A 1043 -5.47 -50.29 -10.05
N CYS A 1044 -5.92 -50.88 -8.93
CA CYS A 1044 -5.05 -51.24 -7.80
C CYS A 1044 -4.73 -52.74 -7.76
N ILE A 1045 -3.61 -53.11 -7.12
CA ILE A 1045 -3.29 -54.49 -6.75
C ILE A 1045 -3.35 -54.63 -5.22
N LEU A 1046 -4.19 -55.52 -4.71
CA LEU A 1046 -4.32 -55.84 -3.29
C LEU A 1046 -3.93 -57.32 -3.05
N TRP A 1047 -2.71 -57.54 -2.54
CA TRP A 1047 -2.10 -58.89 -2.53
C TRP A 1047 -1.35 -59.24 -1.23
N ASN A 1048 -1.50 -60.48 -0.75
CA ASN A 1048 -0.75 -61.05 0.40
C ASN A 1048 -0.89 -60.25 1.73
N ASN A 1049 -1.82 -59.28 1.80
CA ASN A 1049 -2.20 -58.64 3.07
C ASN A 1049 -2.90 -59.66 3.98
N LYS A 1050 -2.87 -59.44 5.30
CA LYS A 1050 -3.28 -60.43 6.32
C LYS A 1050 -4.03 -59.79 7.47
N ALA A 1051 -5.10 -60.45 7.93
CA ALA A 1051 -5.87 -60.04 9.09
C ALA A 1051 -6.61 -61.23 9.72
N ALA A 1052 -7.21 -61.06 10.91
CA ALA A 1052 -8.10 -62.09 11.45
C ALA A 1052 -9.50 -62.10 10.78
N ARG A 1053 -9.85 -61.04 10.01
CA ARG A 1053 -11.03 -60.95 9.13
C ARG A 1053 -10.77 -59.96 7.99
N GLY A 1054 -11.16 -60.31 6.77
CA GLY A 1054 -10.95 -59.46 5.58
C GLY A 1054 -9.47 -59.21 5.35
N GLU A 1055 -8.76 -60.23 4.86
CA GLU A 1055 -7.30 -60.15 4.70
C GLU A 1055 -6.92 -59.02 3.73
N GLN A 1056 -7.69 -58.83 2.66
CA GLN A 1056 -7.50 -57.70 1.74
C GLN A 1056 -8.35 -56.48 2.13
N VAL A 1057 -9.66 -56.65 2.39
CA VAL A 1057 -10.59 -55.54 2.69
C VAL A 1057 -11.61 -55.89 3.77
N GLU A 1058 -11.86 -54.97 4.70
CA GLU A 1058 -13.02 -54.93 5.60
C GLU A 1058 -13.95 -53.74 5.28
N LEU A 1059 -15.26 -53.93 5.46
CA LEU A 1059 -16.29 -52.89 5.50
C LEU A 1059 -17.00 -52.96 6.87
N MET A 1060 -16.99 -51.87 7.64
CA MET A 1060 -17.43 -51.86 9.05
C MET A 1060 -18.44 -50.73 9.32
N GLN A 1061 -19.68 -51.08 9.72
CA GLN A 1061 -20.69 -50.08 10.03
C GLN A 1061 -20.60 -49.68 11.52
N LEU A 1062 -20.41 -48.39 11.79
CA LEU A 1062 -20.49 -47.88 13.16
C LEU A 1062 -21.94 -47.91 13.65
N THR A 1063 -22.15 -48.25 14.93
CA THR A 1063 -23.48 -48.16 15.54
C THR A 1063 -23.94 -46.71 15.56
N ASP A 1064 -25.08 -46.44 14.93
CA ASP A 1064 -25.62 -45.10 14.62
C ASP A 1064 -24.80 -44.25 13.60
N GLY A 1065 -23.86 -44.87 12.88
CA GLY A 1065 -23.12 -44.23 11.77
C GLY A 1065 -23.85 -44.29 10.40
N PRO A 1066 -23.36 -43.54 9.40
CA PRO A 1066 -23.84 -43.65 8.02
C PRO A 1066 -23.55 -45.04 7.42
N PRO A 1067 -24.27 -45.44 6.35
CA PRO A 1067 -24.02 -46.72 5.66
C PRO A 1067 -22.59 -46.76 5.10
N VAL A 1068 -22.05 -47.96 4.87
CA VAL A 1068 -20.73 -48.14 4.24
C VAL A 1068 -20.91 -48.39 2.74
N SER A 1069 -20.07 -47.78 1.91
CA SER A 1069 -20.06 -47.96 0.45
C SER A 1069 -18.63 -48.11 -0.04
N LEU A 1070 -18.37 -49.11 -0.88
CA LEU A 1070 -17.08 -49.31 -1.55
C LEU A 1070 -17.31 -49.69 -3.01
N HIS A 1071 -16.61 -49.02 -3.92
CA HIS A 1071 -16.63 -49.31 -5.35
C HIS A 1071 -15.25 -49.81 -5.79
N ILE A 1072 -15.18 -51.04 -6.33
CA ILE A 1072 -13.95 -51.63 -6.86
C ILE A 1072 -14.10 -51.87 -8.37
N SER A 1073 -13.17 -51.37 -9.19
CA SER A 1073 -13.13 -51.61 -10.64
C SER A 1073 -11.69 -51.75 -11.16
N HIS A 1074 -11.48 -52.50 -12.24
CA HIS A 1074 -10.17 -52.64 -12.92
C HIS A 1074 -9.00 -52.96 -11.96
N SER A 1075 -9.25 -53.71 -10.88
CA SER A 1075 -8.27 -53.97 -9.81
C SER A 1075 -8.09 -55.45 -9.57
N ASP A 1076 -6.87 -55.88 -9.23
CA ASP A 1076 -6.55 -57.27 -8.86
C ASP A 1076 -6.62 -57.45 -7.34
N LEU A 1077 -7.35 -58.47 -6.89
CA LEU A 1077 -7.64 -58.71 -5.48
C LEU A 1077 -7.48 -60.20 -5.16
N MET A 1078 -6.56 -60.54 -4.26
CA MET A 1078 -6.35 -61.93 -3.84
C MET A 1078 -7.65 -62.57 -3.29
N ASN A 1079 -8.07 -63.68 -3.89
CA ASN A 1079 -9.32 -64.42 -3.64
C ASN A 1079 -10.62 -63.67 -4.03
N GLY A 1080 -10.51 -62.52 -4.71
CA GLY A 1080 -11.62 -61.76 -5.30
C GLY A 1080 -12.67 -61.25 -4.31
N GLU A 1081 -13.88 -60.98 -4.84
CA GLU A 1081 -15.05 -60.45 -4.10
C GLU A 1081 -15.35 -61.21 -2.79
N ALA A 1082 -15.02 -62.51 -2.75
CA ALA A 1082 -15.34 -63.41 -1.64
C ALA A 1082 -14.47 -63.22 -0.38
N GLU A 1083 -13.34 -62.49 -0.47
CA GLU A 1083 -12.46 -62.18 0.67
C GLU A 1083 -12.78 -60.82 1.32
N ILE A 1084 -13.63 -60.00 0.70
CA ILE A 1084 -14.11 -58.76 1.32
C ILE A 1084 -15.00 -59.13 2.50
N TYR A 1085 -14.68 -58.62 3.69
CA TYR A 1085 -15.43 -58.93 4.91
C TYR A 1085 -16.39 -57.79 5.30
N TRP A 1086 -17.67 -58.11 5.47
CA TRP A 1086 -18.66 -57.19 6.04
C TRP A 1086 -19.59 -57.93 7.03
N PRO A 1087 -19.77 -57.45 8.28
CA PRO A 1087 -20.63 -58.11 9.26
C PRO A 1087 -22.08 -57.61 9.29
N ASP A 1088 -22.33 -56.39 8.81
CA ASP A 1088 -23.58 -55.64 9.04
C ASP A 1088 -24.57 -55.67 7.86
N GLN A 1089 -25.73 -55.02 8.02
CA GLN A 1089 -26.84 -55.07 7.05
C GLN A 1089 -26.86 -53.91 6.05
N ASP A 1090 -26.37 -52.71 6.40
CA ASP A 1090 -26.47 -51.52 5.55
C ASP A 1090 -25.12 -51.19 4.87
N VAL A 1091 -24.57 -52.18 4.16
CA VAL A 1091 -23.30 -52.10 3.42
C VAL A 1091 -23.56 -52.25 1.92
N THR A 1092 -22.97 -51.37 1.11
CA THR A 1092 -23.07 -51.37 -0.36
C THR A 1092 -21.71 -51.64 -0.99
N LEU A 1093 -21.45 -52.89 -1.35
CA LEU A 1093 -20.31 -53.25 -2.21
C LEU A 1093 -20.73 -53.13 -3.68
N VAL A 1094 -20.01 -52.31 -4.45
CA VAL A 1094 -20.11 -52.25 -5.91
C VAL A 1094 -18.89 -52.94 -6.52
N TRP A 1095 -19.02 -54.24 -6.78
CA TRP A 1095 -18.05 -54.99 -7.56
C TRP A 1095 -18.31 -54.77 -9.06
N ALA A 1096 -17.49 -53.94 -9.70
CA ALA A 1096 -17.66 -53.55 -11.09
C ALA A 1096 -16.92 -54.48 -12.07
N GLU A 1097 -16.89 -54.08 -13.35
CA GLU A 1097 -16.25 -54.85 -14.43
C GLU A 1097 -14.70 -54.80 -14.35
N SER A 1098 -14.07 -55.78 -15.00
CA SER A 1098 -12.61 -55.94 -15.14
C SER A 1098 -11.78 -56.07 -13.85
N ASN A 1099 -12.39 -56.40 -12.70
CA ASN A 1099 -11.64 -56.85 -11.53
C ASN A 1099 -11.05 -58.27 -11.73
N LEU A 1100 -9.87 -58.51 -11.16
CA LEU A 1100 -9.11 -59.74 -11.28
C LEU A 1100 -8.97 -60.45 -9.91
N ASP A 1101 -8.66 -61.74 -9.99
CA ASP A 1101 -8.20 -62.60 -8.88
C ASP A 1101 -7.20 -63.59 -9.47
N SER A 1102 -5.95 -63.15 -9.63
CA SER A 1102 -4.87 -63.96 -10.20
C SER A 1102 -3.51 -63.40 -9.81
N ASP A 1103 -2.52 -64.26 -9.59
CA ASP A 1103 -1.16 -63.86 -9.21
C ASP A 1103 -0.63 -62.69 -10.08
N PRO A 1104 -0.37 -61.50 -9.51
CA PRO A 1104 0.13 -60.34 -10.25
C PRO A 1104 1.56 -60.55 -10.73
N ARG A 1105 2.24 -61.61 -10.26
CA ARG A 1105 3.58 -62.03 -10.70
C ARG A 1105 4.61 -60.90 -10.62
N PHE A 1106 4.75 -60.32 -9.43
CA PHE A 1106 5.85 -59.42 -9.09
C PHE A 1106 7.22 -60.06 -9.35
N VAL A 1107 8.25 -59.27 -9.66
CA VAL A 1107 9.63 -59.76 -9.81
C VAL A 1107 10.12 -60.43 -8.53
N ASN A 1108 9.92 -59.79 -7.37
CA ASN A 1108 10.18 -60.38 -6.06
C ASN A 1108 9.15 -59.89 -5.03
N ALA A 1109 8.25 -60.76 -4.57
CA ALA A 1109 7.22 -60.36 -3.60
C ALA A 1109 7.80 -60.18 -2.18
N GLY A 1110 7.59 -59.00 -1.59
CA GLY A 1110 7.98 -58.69 -0.21
C GLY A 1110 7.33 -59.63 0.82
N TYR A 1111 8.03 -59.86 1.94
CA TYR A 1111 7.63 -60.84 2.95
C TYR A 1111 7.98 -60.41 4.38
N TRP A 1112 7.26 -60.99 5.34
CA TRP A 1112 7.60 -60.89 6.76
C TRP A 1112 8.66 -61.95 7.10
N ASP A 1113 9.89 -61.52 7.37
CA ASP A 1113 10.93 -62.40 7.89
C ASP A 1113 10.68 -62.66 9.39
N PRO A 1114 10.65 -63.92 9.85
CA PRO A 1114 10.36 -64.25 11.24
C PRO A 1114 11.55 -64.09 12.21
N ASN A 1115 12.66 -63.43 11.82
CA ASN A 1115 13.83 -63.14 12.67
C ASN A 1115 14.49 -64.38 13.33
N GLY A 1116 14.29 -65.57 12.76
CA GLY A 1116 14.70 -66.85 13.36
C GLY A 1116 13.77 -67.37 14.47
N THR A 1117 12.68 -66.66 14.78
CA THR A 1117 11.67 -66.93 15.82
C THR A 1117 10.23 -67.09 15.28
N PRO A 1118 9.92 -68.06 14.38
CA PRO A 1118 8.59 -68.20 13.72
C PRO A 1118 7.38 -68.56 14.61
N ALA A 1119 7.50 -68.40 15.92
CA ALA A 1119 6.43 -68.54 16.90
C ALA A 1119 6.10 -67.22 17.63
N ASP A 1120 6.91 -66.16 17.46
CA ASP A 1120 6.73 -64.85 18.09
C ASP A 1120 6.53 -63.76 17.03
N ALA A 1121 5.35 -63.77 16.39
CA ALA A 1121 5.01 -62.92 15.24
C ALA A 1121 4.92 -61.39 15.55
N ASN A 1122 5.51 -60.96 16.66
CA ASN A 1122 5.76 -59.58 17.04
C ASN A 1122 7.17 -59.13 16.58
N ASP A 1123 8.16 -60.02 16.64
CA ASP A 1123 9.56 -59.75 16.25
C ASP A 1123 9.89 -60.12 14.78
N ASP A 1124 8.89 -60.61 14.04
CA ASP A 1124 8.86 -60.52 12.57
C ASP A 1124 9.30 -59.10 12.10
N PHE A 1125 9.98 -58.96 10.96
CA PHE A 1125 10.22 -57.67 10.30
C PHE A 1125 9.92 -57.72 8.79
N TRP A 1126 9.68 -56.56 8.16
CA TRP A 1126 9.32 -56.50 6.73
C TRP A 1126 10.58 -56.48 5.86
N VAL A 1127 10.68 -57.43 4.94
CA VAL A 1127 11.61 -57.39 3.81
C VAL A 1127 10.82 -56.92 2.60
N ASN A 1128 11.12 -55.71 2.11
CA ASN A 1128 10.41 -55.14 0.97
C ASN A 1128 10.73 -55.91 -0.32
N GLY A 1129 9.79 -55.93 -1.26
CA GLY A 1129 9.91 -56.59 -2.55
C GLY A 1129 10.16 -55.64 -3.72
N ASP A 1130 10.50 -56.24 -4.86
CA ASP A 1130 10.40 -55.60 -6.18
C ASP A 1130 9.03 -55.96 -6.78
N TYR A 1131 8.13 -54.96 -6.81
CA TYR A 1131 6.76 -55.10 -7.29
C TYR A 1131 6.58 -54.76 -8.78
N ASN A 1132 7.68 -54.63 -9.55
CA ASN A 1132 7.59 -54.62 -11.02
C ASN A 1132 6.89 -55.90 -11.52
N LEU A 1133 6.09 -55.78 -12.57
CA LEU A 1133 5.35 -56.91 -13.15
C LEU A 1133 6.25 -57.78 -14.03
N GLN A 1134 6.13 -59.11 -13.93
CA GLN A 1134 6.83 -60.04 -14.83
C GLN A 1134 6.07 -60.23 -16.16
N PRO A 1135 6.78 -60.59 -17.26
CA PRO A 1135 6.15 -60.91 -18.54
C PRO A 1135 5.03 -61.96 -18.40
N GLY A 1136 3.81 -61.59 -18.81
CA GLY A 1136 2.60 -62.41 -18.66
C GLY A 1136 2.00 -62.42 -17.25
N SER A 1137 2.22 -61.37 -16.47
CA SER A 1137 1.30 -60.96 -15.39
C SER A 1137 -0.11 -60.72 -15.97
N PRO A 1138 -1.20 -61.01 -15.23
CA PRO A 1138 -2.57 -60.66 -15.64
C PRO A 1138 -2.88 -59.16 -15.51
N CYS A 1139 -2.00 -58.39 -14.85
CA CYS A 1139 -2.18 -56.95 -14.61
C CYS A 1139 -1.72 -56.06 -15.78
N ILE A 1140 -1.03 -56.63 -16.78
CA ILE A 1140 -0.48 -55.91 -17.92
C ILE A 1140 -1.58 -55.56 -18.94
N ASP A 1141 -1.56 -54.34 -19.48
CA ASP A 1141 -2.57 -53.76 -20.36
C ASP A 1141 -4.04 -53.85 -19.84
N ALA A 1142 -4.27 -53.91 -18.52
CA ALA A 1142 -5.56 -54.32 -17.93
C ALA A 1142 -6.38 -53.20 -17.23
N ALA A 1143 -5.83 -52.00 -17.05
CA ALA A 1143 -6.44 -50.93 -16.25
C ALA A 1143 -7.40 -49.99 -17.04
N ASP A 1144 -8.12 -49.12 -16.32
CA ASP A 1144 -8.81 -47.97 -16.94
C ASP A 1144 -7.89 -46.75 -16.99
N ALA A 1145 -7.33 -46.47 -18.16
CA ALA A 1145 -6.41 -45.36 -18.38
C ALA A 1145 -7.03 -43.97 -18.22
N ASN A 1146 -8.38 -43.84 -18.19
CA ASN A 1146 -9.03 -42.55 -17.86
C ASN A 1146 -8.89 -42.21 -16.36
N SER A 1147 -8.29 -43.09 -15.57
CA SER A 1147 -8.02 -42.89 -14.14
C SER A 1147 -6.62 -43.35 -13.76
N ALA A 1148 -5.68 -43.28 -14.72
CA ALA A 1148 -4.26 -43.53 -14.50
C ALA A 1148 -3.41 -42.28 -14.79
N PRO A 1149 -2.30 -42.08 -14.05
CA PRO A 1149 -1.32 -41.06 -14.37
C PRO A 1149 -0.63 -41.33 -15.71
N THR A 1150 -0.04 -40.31 -16.31
CA THR A 1150 0.67 -40.41 -17.61
C THR A 1150 1.99 -41.19 -17.54
N ALA A 1151 2.46 -41.53 -16.34
CA ALA A 1151 3.68 -42.27 -16.06
C ALA A 1151 3.46 -43.23 -14.88
N ASP A 1152 4.37 -44.18 -14.68
CA ASP A 1152 4.44 -45.02 -13.49
C ASP A 1152 5.11 -44.30 -12.30
N ILE A 1153 5.23 -44.97 -11.15
CA ILE A 1153 5.85 -44.43 -9.92
C ILE A 1153 7.33 -44.09 -10.09
N LEU A 1154 8.04 -44.74 -11.03
CA LEU A 1154 9.41 -44.38 -11.37
C LEU A 1154 9.46 -43.21 -12.36
N GLY A 1155 8.33 -42.70 -12.86
CA GLY A 1155 8.27 -41.67 -13.88
C GLY A 1155 8.56 -42.17 -15.30
N ASN A 1156 8.31 -43.46 -15.59
CA ASN A 1156 8.38 -44.03 -16.94
C ASN A 1156 7.03 -43.85 -17.67
N PRO A 1157 7.00 -43.46 -18.96
CA PRO A 1157 5.75 -43.33 -19.70
C PRO A 1157 5.01 -44.66 -19.87
N ARG A 1158 3.69 -44.62 -19.68
CA ARG A 1158 2.80 -45.76 -19.88
C ARG A 1158 2.62 -46.08 -21.38
N HIS A 1159 2.68 -47.34 -21.80
CA HIS A 1159 2.85 -47.77 -23.21
C HIS A 1159 2.29 -49.17 -23.58
N ASP A 1160 2.05 -49.39 -24.88
CA ASP A 1160 1.47 -50.62 -25.47
C ASP A 1160 2.43 -51.81 -25.41
N ASP A 1161 2.07 -52.90 -24.71
CA ASP A 1161 2.98 -54.02 -24.46
C ASP A 1161 2.87 -55.14 -25.55
N PRO A 1162 3.84 -55.29 -26.49
CA PRO A 1162 3.55 -55.90 -27.79
C PRO A 1162 3.43 -57.44 -27.81
N GLY A 1163 2.34 -57.97 -27.28
CA GLY A 1163 2.02 -59.40 -27.27
C GLY A 1163 1.11 -59.88 -26.15
N VAL A 1164 0.76 -58.99 -25.20
CA VAL A 1164 -0.35 -59.18 -24.26
C VAL A 1164 -1.67 -58.82 -24.99
N GLU A 1165 -2.82 -59.07 -24.35
CA GLU A 1165 -4.14 -58.68 -24.88
C GLU A 1165 -4.63 -57.47 -24.09
N ASN A 1166 -4.81 -56.32 -24.75
CA ASN A 1166 -5.19 -55.09 -24.08
C ASN A 1166 -6.65 -55.18 -23.58
N THR A 1167 -6.81 -55.62 -22.33
CA THR A 1167 -8.12 -55.88 -21.67
C THR A 1167 -8.65 -54.66 -20.91
N GLY A 1168 -7.79 -53.67 -20.68
CA GLY A 1168 -8.12 -52.37 -20.11
C GLY A 1168 -9.02 -51.51 -20.99
N ILE A 1169 -9.39 -50.35 -20.46
CA ILE A 1169 -10.30 -49.40 -21.12
C ILE A 1169 -9.73 -47.97 -21.13
N GLY A 1170 -10.35 -47.11 -21.95
CA GLY A 1170 -9.94 -45.72 -22.12
C GLY A 1170 -9.20 -45.47 -23.43
N SER A 1171 -8.39 -44.42 -23.45
CA SER A 1171 -7.54 -44.06 -24.59
C SER A 1171 -6.23 -43.42 -24.08
N PRO A 1172 -5.11 -44.13 -24.05
CA PRO A 1172 -4.91 -45.51 -24.51
C PRO A 1172 -5.68 -46.55 -23.67
N ASN A 1173 -5.76 -47.81 -24.12
CA ASN A 1173 -6.38 -48.90 -23.35
C ASN A 1173 -5.37 -49.99 -22.93
N TYR A 1174 -4.10 -49.58 -22.81
CA TYR A 1174 -2.92 -50.42 -22.57
C TYR A 1174 -2.22 -50.15 -21.23
N VAL A 1175 -2.89 -49.48 -20.29
CA VAL A 1175 -2.27 -49.14 -19.00
C VAL A 1175 -2.29 -50.34 -18.05
N ASP A 1176 -1.20 -50.55 -17.31
CA ASP A 1176 -1.10 -51.60 -16.30
C ASP A 1176 -1.89 -51.28 -15.03
N ILE A 1177 -2.38 -52.34 -14.36
CA ILE A 1177 -2.95 -52.25 -13.03
C ILE A 1177 -1.80 -52.11 -12.01
N GLY A 1178 -1.84 -51.05 -11.20
CA GLY A 1178 -0.86 -50.77 -10.15
C GLY A 1178 0.06 -49.58 -10.45
N ALA A 1179 1.05 -49.41 -9.57
CA ALA A 1179 1.94 -48.24 -9.54
C ALA A 1179 3.09 -48.31 -10.55
N TYR A 1180 3.41 -49.52 -11.05
CA TYR A 1180 4.40 -49.74 -12.11
C TYR A 1180 3.73 -49.84 -13.48
N GLU A 1181 4.52 -49.64 -14.53
CA GLU A 1181 4.21 -50.10 -15.90
C GLU A 1181 5.30 -51.08 -16.32
N PHE A 1182 4.92 -52.24 -16.86
CA PHE A 1182 5.85 -53.19 -17.45
C PHE A 1182 6.60 -52.55 -18.64
N GLN A 1183 7.86 -52.93 -18.85
CA GLN A 1183 8.76 -52.30 -19.82
C GLN A 1183 9.12 -53.25 -20.97
N GLY A 1184 8.16 -54.07 -21.44
CA GLY A 1184 8.31 -55.00 -22.57
C GLY A 1184 9.35 -56.14 -22.42
N THR A 1185 10.14 -56.14 -21.35
CA THR A 1185 11.10 -57.17 -20.97
C THR A 1185 11.10 -57.31 -19.45
N SER A 1186 11.39 -58.51 -18.92
CA SER A 1186 11.76 -58.62 -17.51
C SER A 1186 12.87 -57.61 -17.23
N PRO A 1187 12.79 -56.80 -16.15
CA PRO A 1187 13.94 -56.10 -15.62
C PRO A 1187 15.09 -57.11 -15.52
N SER A 1188 16.28 -56.71 -15.98
CA SER A 1188 17.38 -57.66 -16.03
C SER A 1188 17.73 -58.12 -14.61
N LEU A 1189 18.10 -59.39 -14.45
CA LEU A 1189 18.83 -59.88 -13.26
C LEU A 1189 20.30 -59.38 -13.29
N ILE A 1190 20.41 -58.11 -13.62
CA ILE A 1190 21.53 -57.20 -13.73
C ILE A 1190 20.87 -55.91 -13.28
N GLY A 1191 21.09 -55.55 -12.02
CA GLY A 1191 20.81 -54.20 -11.55
C GLY A 1191 21.86 -53.25 -12.12
N ASP A 1192 22.04 -52.14 -11.43
CA ASP A 1192 22.53 -50.92 -12.08
C ASP A 1192 24.05 -50.95 -12.32
N PHE A 1193 24.74 -51.85 -11.61
CA PHE A 1193 26.05 -52.38 -12.01
C PHE A 1193 25.93 -53.55 -13.01
N CYS A 1194 26.59 -53.39 -14.16
CA CYS A 1194 26.56 -54.27 -15.33
C CYS A 1194 27.02 -55.75 -15.16
N GLY A 1195 26.29 -56.51 -14.35
CA GLY A 1195 26.44 -57.96 -14.19
C GLY A 1195 26.02 -58.52 -12.82
N VAL A 1196 25.55 -57.69 -11.90
CA VAL A 1196 25.29 -58.02 -10.48
C VAL A 1196 23.94 -57.48 -10.00
N ASN A 1197 23.43 -57.99 -8.89
CA ASN A 1197 22.07 -57.72 -8.38
C ASN A 1197 22.09 -56.65 -7.27
N PHE A 1198 22.46 -55.43 -7.64
CA PHE A 1198 22.21 -54.22 -6.84
C PHE A 1198 20.77 -53.72 -7.07
N GLY A 1199 20.26 -52.92 -6.13
CA GLY A 1199 19.12 -52.04 -6.31
C GLY A 1199 17.72 -52.64 -6.53
N PRO A 1200 16.69 -51.79 -6.50
CA PRO A 1200 15.61 -51.88 -7.48
C PRO A 1200 16.17 -51.52 -8.86
N PRO A 1201 15.96 -52.31 -9.93
CA PRO A 1201 16.60 -52.08 -11.22
C PRO A 1201 16.00 -50.89 -11.99
N ASP A 1202 16.44 -49.67 -11.67
CA ASP A 1202 15.86 -48.40 -12.17
C ASP A 1202 16.78 -47.59 -13.13
N GLY A 1203 18.06 -47.95 -13.21
CA GLY A 1203 19.08 -47.37 -14.06
C GLY A 1203 20.20 -46.59 -13.33
N TYR A 1204 20.17 -46.46 -12.01
CA TYR A 1204 21.06 -45.59 -11.23
C TYR A 1204 21.69 -46.31 -10.03
N VAL A 1205 22.79 -45.77 -9.49
CA VAL A 1205 23.40 -46.25 -8.23
C VAL A 1205 23.08 -45.23 -7.13
N ASP A 1206 22.34 -45.68 -6.11
CA ASP A 1206 21.59 -44.79 -5.20
C ASP A 1206 21.70 -45.17 -3.69
N VAL A 1207 20.97 -44.47 -2.81
CA VAL A 1207 21.01 -44.68 -1.36
C VAL A 1207 20.53 -46.07 -0.90
N TRP A 1208 19.63 -46.73 -1.65
CA TRP A 1208 19.20 -48.10 -1.37
C TRP A 1208 20.26 -49.14 -1.74
N ASP A 1209 21.08 -48.84 -2.75
CA ASP A 1209 22.30 -49.62 -3.03
C ASP A 1209 23.33 -49.46 -1.92
N LEU A 1210 23.51 -48.25 -1.42
CA LEU A 1210 24.50 -47.95 -0.38
C LEU A 1210 24.11 -48.61 0.95
N MET A 1211 22.82 -48.68 1.27
CA MET A 1211 22.32 -49.42 2.43
C MET A 1211 22.63 -50.92 2.32
N GLN A 1212 22.37 -51.54 1.16
CA GLN A 1212 22.68 -52.97 0.95
C GLN A 1212 24.19 -53.23 0.95
N PHE A 1213 24.99 -52.35 0.34
CA PHE A 1213 26.45 -52.42 0.38
C PHE A 1213 26.99 -52.33 1.81
N ALA A 1214 26.40 -51.45 2.65
CA ALA A 1214 26.79 -51.29 4.05
C ALA A 1214 26.47 -52.54 4.91
N ASP A 1215 25.37 -53.25 4.66
CA ASP A 1215 25.01 -54.48 5.39
C ASP A 1215 25.98 -55.65 5.12
N HIS A 1216 26.67 -55.65 3.97
CA HIS A 1216 27.68 -56.65 3.61
C HIS A 1216 29.14 -56.21 3.90
N TRP A 1217 29.34 -55.00 4.42
CA TRP A 1217 30.65 -54.41 4.71
C TRP A 1217 31.55 -55.29 5.60
N HIS A 1218 32.83 -55.42 5.23
CA HIS A 1218 33.84 -56.24 5.91
C HIS A 1218 33.53 -57.74 6.03
N THR A 1219 32.49 -58.25 5.36
CA THR A 1219 32.33 -59.70 5.18
C THR A 1219 33.40 -60.23 4.20
N ARG A 1220 33.57 -61.56 4.15
CA ARG A 1220 34.58 -62.22 3.30
C ARG A 1220 34.14 -63.61 2.84
N THR A 1221 34.80 -64.10 1.78
CA THR A 1221 34.42 -65.33 1.07
C THR A 1221 34.24 -66.54 2.01
N GLY A 1222 32.99 -66.97 2.18
CA GLY A 1222 32.61 -68.17 2.94
C GLY A 1222 32.15 -67.92 4.38
N GLU A 1223 31.76 -66.69 4.74
CA GLU A 1223 30.97 -66.40 5.94
C GLU A 1223 29.47 -66.39 5.62
N ASP A 1224 28.61 -66.54 6.64
CA ASP A 1224 27.19 -66.93 6.45
C ASP A 1224 26.31 -65.89 5.71
N ASN A 1225 26.77 -64.62 5.60
CA ASN A 1225 26.16 -63.55 4.81
C ASN A 1225 27.04 -63.08 3.63
N TRP A 1226 28.02 -63.86 3.18
CA TRP A 1226 28.85 -63.47 2.03
C TRP A 1226 28.12 -63.72 0.70
N ASP A 1227 27.94 -62.66 -0.10
CA ASP A 1227 27.72 -62.78 -1.53
C ASP A 1227 28.88 -62.13 -2.32
N ALA A 1228 29.27 -62.76 -3.42
CA ALA A 1228 30.40 -62.35 -4.27
C ALA A 1228 29.99 -61.33 -5.35
N THR A 1229 28.87 -60.64 -5.13
CA THR A 1229 28.31 -59.59 -6.01
C THR A 1229 28.73 -58.19 -5.58
N PHE A 1230 29.01 -58.00 -4.28
CA PHE A 1230 29.49 -56.75 -3.66
C PHE A 1230 31.03 -56.60 -3.70
N ASP A 1231 31.75 -57.61 -4.22
CA ASP A 1231 33.19 -57.67 -4.48
C ASP A 1231 33.45 -57.07 -5.89
N LEU A 1232 33.80 -55.78 -5.96
CA LEU A 1232 33.59 -54.89 -7.12
C LEU A 1232 34.88 -54.56 -7.90
N ALA A 1233 34.90 -54.88 -9.20
CA ALA A 1233 36.07 -54.75 -10.06
C ALA A 1233 36.05 -53.53 -11.02
N GLY A 1234 36.48 -52.35 -10.55
CA GLY A 1234 36.60 -51.14 -11.38
C GLY A 1234 37.89 -51.04 -12.22
N PRO A 1235 37.88 -50.41 -13.42
CA PRO A 1235 38.98 -50.45 -14.39
C PRO A 1235 40.28 -49.71 -13.98
N ASN A 1236 40.25 -48.93 -12.89
CA ASN A 1236 41.42 -48.23 -12.35
C ASN A 1236 41.79 -48.67 -10.92
N PHE A 1237 40.93 -49.39 -10.20
CA PHE A 1237 41.04 -49.59 -8.75
C PHE A 1237 40.77 -51.02 -8.23
N GLY A 1238 40.14 -51.91 -8.99
CA GLY A 1238 39.68 -53.20 -8.45
C GLY A 1238 40.81 -54.19 -8.14
N ASP A 1239 40.72 -54.82 -6.96
CA ASP A 1239 41.38 -56.07 -6.61
C ASP A 1239 40.34 -57.00 -5.98
N PRO A 1240 39.69 -57.91 -6.76
CA PRO A 1240 38.66 -58.79 -6.23
C PRO A 1240 39.29 -59.90 -5.39
N ASP A 1241 39.59 -59.57 -4.13
CA ASP A 1241 40.44 -60.35 -3.23
C ASP A 1241 39.65 -61.29 -2.30
N GLY A 1242 38.31 -61.17 -2.31
CA GLY A 1242 37.39 -61.98 -1.50
C GLY A 1242 37.00 -61.35 -0.16
N TYR A 1243 37.23 -60.05 0.02
CA TYR A 1243 36.66 -59.19 1.07
C TYR A 1243 35.76 -58.10 0.44
N ILE A 1244 34.89 -57.48 1.24
CA ILE A 1244 34.19 -56.24 0.87
C ILE A 1244 34.75 -55.11 1.73
N ASP A 1245 35.45 -54.16 1.12
CA ASP A 1245 36.14 -53.08 1.81
C ASP A 1245 36.09 -51.71 1.10
N VAL A 1246 36.96 -50.79 1.52
CA VAL A 1246 37.03 -49.41 1.02
C VAL A 1246 37.31 -49.31 -0.49
N TRP A 1247 37.94 -50.31 -1.11
CA TRP A 1247 38.17 -50.31 -2.56
C TRP A 1247 36.87 -50.58 -3.33
N ASP A 1248 36.01 -51.46 -2.82
CA ASP A 1248 34.68 -51.71 -3.39
C ASP A 1248 33.80 -50.48 -3.23
N LEU A 1249 33.84 -49.82 -2.06
CA LEU A 1249 33.13 -48.55 -1.82
C LEU A 1249 33.63 -47.42 -2.74
N MET A 1250 34.90 -47.43 -3.12
CA MET A 1250 35.42 -46.50 -4.13
C MET A 1250 34.90 -46.81 -5.54
N VAL A 1251 34.74 -48.09 -5.91
CA VAL A 1251 34.14 -48.47 -7.20
C VAL A 1251 32.64 -48.16 -7.22
N PHE A 1252 31.95 -48.38 -6.10
CA PHE A 1252 30.57 -47.99 -5.85
C PHE A 1252 30.39 -46.46 -6.05
N ALA A 1253 31.19 -45.66 -5.34
CA ALA A 1253 31.15 -44.19 -5.42
C ALA A 1253 31.54 -43.64 -6.80
N ASP A 1254 32.46 -44.27 -7.53
CA ASP A 1254 32.82 -43.90 -8.92
C ASP A 1254 31.64 -44.04 -9.91
N ASN A 1255 30.53 -44.69 -9.52
CA ASN A 1255 29.31 -44.87 -10.32
C ASN A 1255 28.05 -44.26 -9.67
N TRP A 1256 28.18 -43.63 -8.50
CA TRP A 1256 27.08 -42.96 -7.78
C TRP A 1256 26.44 -41.87 -8.64
N HIS A 1257 25.12 -41.94 -8.82
CA HIS A 1257 24.40 -41.04 -9.71
C HIS A 1257 23.54 -40.04 -8.93
N GLU A 1258 24.18 -38.97 -8.49
CA GLU A 1258 23.58 -37.87 -7.75
C GLU A 1258 22.61 -37.04 -8.63
N GLY A 1259 21.35 -37.49 -8.67
CA GLY A 1259 20.16 -36.73 -9.06
C GLY A 1259 19.97 -36.38 -10.54
N GLN A 1260 19.05 -37.09 -11.23
CA GLN A 1260 18.18 -36.52 -12.29
C GLN A 1260 16.84 -37.27 -12.48
N LYS A 1261 15.89 -37.05 -11.57
CA LYS A 1261 14.47 -36.79 -11.93
C LYS A 1261 13.98 -35.55 -11.12
N PRO A 1262 12.99 -34.77 -11.62
CA PRO A 1262 12.79 -33.37 -11.22
C PRO A 1262 12.08 -33.11 -9.89
#